data_AF-A0A8I3AC78-F1
#
_entry.id   AF-A0A8I3AC78-F1
#
_cell.length_a   1.000
_cell.length_b   1.000
_cell.length_c   1.000
_cell.angle_alpha   90.00
_cell.angle_beta   90.00
_cell.angle_gamma   90.00
#
_symmetry.space_group_name_H-M   'P 1'
#
loop_
_entity.id
_entity.type
_entity.pdbx_description
1 polymer ?
#
loop_
_entity_poly.entity_id
_entity_poly.type
_entity_poly.pdbx_seq_one_letter_code
_entity_poly.pdbx_strand_id
1 'polypeptide(L)'
;MENTPHGGILKDLVARDEPIAAQLKQEAATLKDIILTERQLCDLELILNGGFSPLEGFMNQSDYNSVVDTLRVSDGTLFPMPITLDVSSGDIARLGISPGARLALRDPRDDEALAIITVQDVYTYDRVKEAIQVFGADDPAHPAVTYLRNRVKEYYVGGKVQAIQAPPHFDYVAYRYTPAQLRALFKKLSWSRVVAFQTRNPMHRAHRELTILAARQHQANVLVHPTVGMTKPGDVDHYTRVRVYEAIMDRYPNGMGHLALLPLAMRMAGPREAVWHAIIRRNFGATHFIVGRDHAGPGKNSQGKDFYGPYDAQELVTKYKDELQIEMVPFQQMTYLPSTDEYQPRDEVPAGVETLDISGTELRKRLKTGAAIPDWFSYDTVVKRLRESYPPRNKQGFVLFLTGLHNSGKDVIAQALQVALNEQGGRSVSVLLGDVVKDDLKPKSFTPEERHDNVQRIAFVASELARAGAAVIAAPVAPEERSRALVKDTIVSTAGAGGNFFLVHVATPLAHCESQDRRGVYAQARNGTIKGFVGVNAPYESPKKADLTVDVTTQNIPSIVRIPCAGPFPTFSKFSIMLSVIRRGPRSFGRLSSPYRLSSGNILRVVAATRTMSVYHGESTIRPEPDKVLKDIADYVHNYQVTSDLAFETARLCLIDTIGCGLEGLRFEGCSRLLGPVVEGTTVPNGTRVPGTNYQLDPIRGAFNIGTMIRYLDFNDCFLAAEWGHPSDNLGAILAVADHLARQGQSLTVHDILESMIKAHEIQVASAAVVSNGLSHTQTIDAVSQAFVDGQSLRTYRHAPNTGPRKSWAAGDACARAVNLALLVKKGELGLPSVLTAKTWGFYDVLFKGKPFEFQIPFGSYIMENVLFKISYPAEFHAQTAVEAAHTIHAQLKALGKSSDDIKSVRIRTQEAAIRIIDKQGPLDNFADRDHAISYMVAYPLIFGELTSESYTDKSAADPRVDALRAKIYCVEDKTFSVAYHEPSKRSIGNALLVELDDGTVLDEVVVEYPVGHKRRRAEGTPLLIDKFQRHISYHYDAAHQKKILDVVSDASTLSKLRVDQFTDLFVKQ
;
A
#
# COMPACT_ATOMS: atom_id res chain seq x y z
N MET A 1 26.71 1.49 23.18
CA MET A 1 26.20 2.47 24.16
C MET A 1 25.51 3.56 23.37
N GLU A 2 24.22 3.76 23.62
CA GLU A 2 23.41 4.80 22.97
C GLU A 2 23.69 6.17 23.61
N ASN A 3 23.43 7.25 22.87
CA ASN A 3 23.57 8.60 23.38
C ASN A 3 22.65 8.83 24.60
N THR A 4 23.18 9.26 25.74
CA THR A 4 22.41 9.54 26.96
C THR A 4 21.36 10.61 26.67
N PRO A 5 20.11 10.48 27.14
CA PRO A 5 19.10 11.53 27.00
C PRO A 5 19.60 12.89 27.50
N HIS A 6 19.07 13.97 26.93
CA HIS A 6 19.39 15.32 27.36
C HIS A 6 18.86 15.57 28.78
N GLY A 7 19.69 16.13 29.65
CA GLY A 7 19.43 16.19 31.10
C GLY A 7 19.66 14.86 31.85
N GLY A 8 20.24 13.85 31.19
CA GLY A 8 20.67 12.58 31.81
C GLY A 8 19.58 11.51 31.94
N ILE A 9 18.30 11.90 32.03
CA ILE A 9 17.17 10.99 32.22
C ILE A 9 16.15 11.19 31.09
N LEU A 10 15.71 10.08 30.48
CA LEU A 10 14.61 10.12 29.53
C LEU A 10 13.29 10.32 30.30
N LYS A 11 12.62 11.44 30.05
CA LYS A 11 11.32 11.78 30.65
C LYS A 11 10.17 11.08 29.91
N ASP A 12 10.19 9.75 29.87
CA ASP A 12 9.06 8.95 29.36
C ASP A 12 7.96 8.92 30.43
N LEU A 13 7.04 9.88 30.35
CA LEU A 13 5.96 10.06 31.32
C LEU A 13 4.89 8.99 31.18
N VAL A 14 4.70 8.46 29.96
CA VAL A 14 3.79 7.33 29.71
C VAL A 14 4.28 6.11 30.49
N ALA A 15 5.57 5.79 30.39
CA ALA A 15 6.15 4.69 31.17
C ALA A 15 6.19 4.99 32.68
N ARG A 16 6.48 6.25 33.08
CA ARG A 16 6.48 6.67 34.49
C ARG A 16 5.12 6.47 35.16
N ASP A 17 4.05 6.85 34.46
CA ASP A 17 2.70 6.91 35.02
C ASP A 17 1.81 5.71 34.65
N GLU A 18 2.30 4.76 33.86
CA GLU A 18 1.59 3.51 33.52
C GLU A 18 0.95 2.84 34.75
N PRO A 19 1.62 2.70 35.92
CA PRO A 19 1.02 2.08 37.10
C PRO A 19 -0.20 2.82 37.68
N ILE A 20 -0.33 4.12 37.39
CA ILE A 20 -1.42 4.99 37.88
C ILE A 20 -2.34 5.49 36.77
N ALA A 21 -2.14 5.07 35.52
CA ALA A 21 -2.89 5.57 34.36
C ALA A 21 -4.41 5.37 34.50
N ALA A 22 -4.85 4.21 35.03
CA ALA A 22 -6.28 3.96 35.28
C ALA A 22 -6.88 4.89 36.34
N GLN A 23 -6.11 5.20 37.40
CA GLN A 23 -6.50 6.17 38.42
C GLN A 23 -6.58 7.57 37.83
N LEU A 24 -5.58 7.98 37.04
CA LEU A 24 -5.56 9.28 36.37
C LEU A 24 -6.73 9.40 35.36
N LYS A 25 -7.09 8.32 34.65
CA LYS A 25 -8.26 8.30 33.76
C LYS A 25 -9.57 8.52 34.52
N GLN A 26 -9.72 7.89 35.68
CA GLN A 26 -10.89 8.10 36.55
C GLN A 26 -10.92 9.51 37.13
N GLU A 27 -9.77 10.03 37.58
CA GLU A 27 -9.65 11.40 38.08
C GLU A 27 -10.02 12.41 36.99
N ALA A 28 -9.47 12.26 35.77
CA ALA A 28 -9.71 13.14 34.64
C ALA A 28 -11.20 13.23 34.23
N ALA A 29 -12.02 12.21 34.54
CA ALA A 29 -13.46 12.26 34.31
C ALA A 29 -14.19 13.27 35.22
N THR A 30 -13.59 13.65 36.35
CA THR A 30 -14.14 14.61 37.32
C THR A 30 -13.51 16.00 37.22
N LEU A 31 -12.34 16.12 36.60
CA LEU A 31 -11.62 17.39 36.45
C LEU A 31 -12.24 18.25 35.34
N LYS A 32 -11.99 19.56 35.43
CA LYS A 32 -12.19 20.47 34.30
C LYS A 32 -11.12 20.21 33.25
N ASP A 33 -11.48 20.32 31.98
CA ASP A 33 -10.58 20.02 30.87
C ASP A 33 -10.23 21.25 30.01
N ILE A 34 -9.00 21.23 29.51
CA ILE A 34 -8.51 22.11 28.45
C ILE A 34 -8.45 21.27 27.17
N ILE A 35 -9.21 21.69 26.16
CA ILE A 35 -9.15 21.12 24.82
C ILE A 35 -7.91 21.69 24.12
N LEU A 36 -6.99 20.82 23.74
CA LEU A 36 -5.71 21.23 23.15
C LEU A 36 -5.87 21.72 21.71
N THR A 37 -5.02 22.66 21.32
CA THR A 37 -4.79 22.96 19.90
C THR A 37 -3.89 21.90 19.25
N GLU A 38 -3.88 21.81 17.92
CA GLU A 38 -2.99 20.88 17.18
C GLU A 38 -1.50 21.06 17.53
N ARG A 39 -1.06 22.31 17.76
CA ARG A 39 0.32 22.60 18.19
C ARG A 39 0.60 22.05 19.59
N GLN A 40 -0.29 22.35 20.53
CA GLN A 40 -0.17 21.90 21.91
C GLN A 40 -0.25 20.37 22.02
N LEU A 41 -1.01 19.72 21.14
CA LEU A 41 -1.09 18.26 21.05
C LEU A 41 0.26 17.65 20.61
N CYS A 42 0.89 18.19 19.57
CA CYS A 42 2.23 17.78 19.13
C CYS A 42 3.27 17.98 20.24
N ASP A 43 3.20 19.12 20.93
CA ASP A 43 4.10 19.43 22.03
C ASP A 43 3.89 18.49 23.22
N LEU A 44 2.63 18.25 23.60
CA LEU A 44 2.26 17.30 24.65
C LEU A 44 2.78 15.90 24.31
N GLU A 45 2.61 15.42 23.07
CA GLU A 45 3.11 14.09 22.66
C GLU A 45 4.62 13.93 22.93
N LEU A 46 5.42 14.95 22.59
CA LEU A 46 6.87 14.92 22.79
C LEU A 46 7.30 15.20 24.24
N ILE A 47 6.44 15.84 25.05
CA ILE A 47 6.61 15.88 26.51
C ILE A 47 6.36 14.48 27.09
N LEU A 48 5.22 13.87 26.76
CA LEU A 48 4.77 12.60 27.33
C LEU A 48 5.73 11.45 27.01
N ASN A 49 6.26 11.38 25.79
CA ASN A 49 7.15 10.29 25.37
C ASN A 49 8.64 10.55 25.64
N GLY A 50 9.00 11.69 26.23
CA GLY A 50 10.38 12.07 26.54
C GLY A 50 11.19 12.65 25.39
N GLY A 51 10.58 12.92 24.23
CA GLY A 51 11.22 13.61 23.11
C GLY A 51 11.78 14.99 23.48
N PHE A 52 11.16 15.66 24.45
CA PHE A 52 11.60 16.95 25.00
C PHE A 52 12.35 16.87 26.33
N SER A 53 12.88 15.71 26.73
CA SER A 53 13.73 15.60 27.93
C SER A 53 14.79 16.72 27.94
N PRO A 54 14.96 17.47 29.07
CA PRO A 54 14.46 17.16 30.42
C PRO A 54 13.05 17.65 30.76
N LEU A 55 12.31 18.26 29.83
CA LEU A 55 10.96 18.76 30.13
C LEU A 55 10.01 17.63 30.52
N GLU A 56 9.19 17.88 31.53
CA GLU A 56 8.14 16.97 32.04
C GLU A 56 6.78 17.67 32.19
N GLY A 57 6.60 18.77 31.46
CA GLY A 57 5.40 19.60 31.46
C GLY A 57 5.56 20.84 30.59
N PHE A 58 4.53 21.69 30.57
CA PHE A 58 4.59 23.00 29.89
C PHE A 58 5.33 24.00 30.77
N MET A 59 6.13 24.87 30.15
CA MET A 59 7.04 25.78 30.85
C MET A 59 6.29 26.78 31.75
N ASN A 60 6.67 26.80 33.03
CA ASN A 60 6.33 27.88 33.94
C ASN A 60 7.05 29.18 33.55
N GLN A 61 6.69 30.28 34.19
CA GLN A 61 7.19 31.61 33.87
C GLN A 61 8.72 31.70 34.01
N SER A 62 9.30 31.00 34.99
CA SER A 62 10.75 31.00 35.21
C SER A 62 11.49 30.31 34.07
N ASP A 63 11.05 29.09 33.70
CA ASP A 63 11.61 28.35 32.57
C ASP A 63 11.41 29.10 31.25
N TYR A 64 10.21 29.62 31.00
CA TYR A 64 9.90 30.38 29.80
C TYR A 64 10.78 31.61 29.64
N ASN A 65 10.89 32.46 30.68
CA ASN A 65 11.72 33.66 30.62
C ASN A 65 13.19 33.31 30.39
N SER A 66 13.69 32.30 31.10
CA SER A 66 15.06 31.82 30.94
C SER A 66 15.32 31.29 29.52
N VAL A 67 14.38 30.56 28.92
CA VAL A 67 14.51 30.02 27.56
C VAL A 67 14.50 31.15 26.51
N VAL A 68 13.58 32.11 26.66
CA VAL A 68 13.51 33.28 25.77
C VAL A 68 14.82 34.07 25.81
N ASP A 69 15.37 34.31 27.01
CA ASP A 69 16.53 35.19 27.19
C ASP A 69 17.88 34.49 26.99
N THR A 70 18.00 33.20 27.35
CA THR A 70 19.30 32.53 27.47
C THR A 70 19.39 31.17 26.76
N LEU A 71 18.30 30.68 26.16
CA LEU A 71 18.18 29.34 25.58
C LEU A 71 18.34 28.22 26.62
N ARG A 72 18.05 28.48 27.89
CA ARG A 72 18.16 27.51 28.99
C ARG A 72 16.89 27.48 29.80
N VAL A 73 16.49 26.31 30.28
CA VAL A 73 15.52 26.22 31.39
C VAL A 73 16.15 26.74 32.68
N SER A 74 15.34 26.98 33.70
CA SER A 74 15.75 27.67 34.94
C SER A 74 16.87 26.94 35.71
N ASP A 75 17.02 25.62 35.54
CA ASP A 75 18.09 24.82 36.13
C ASP A 75 19.44 24.94 35.38
N GLY A 76 19.50 25.71 34.30
CA GLY A 76 20.67 25.92 33.45
C GLY A 76 20.80 24.96 32.27
N THR A 77 19.96 23.93 32.17
CA THR A 77 20.00 22.98 31.06
C THR A 77 19.61 23.65 29.74
N LEU A 78 20.36 23.38 28.68
CA LEU A 78 20.13 23.96 27.35
C LEU A 78 18.76 23.54 26.79
N PHE A 79 17.89 24.49 26.51
CA PHE A 79 16.63 24.26 25.80
C PHE A 79 16.23 25.54 25.05
N PRO A 80 16.30 25.57 23.71
CA PRO A 80 16.26 26.82 22.96
C PRO A 80 14.84 27.31 22.57
N MET A 81 13.80 26.50 22.78
CA MET A 81 12.45 26.74 22.26
C MET A 81 11.41 26.84 23.39
N PRO A 82 10.58 27.88 23.48
CA PRO A 82 9.50 27.94 24.47
C PRO A 82 8.39 26.92 24.13
N ILE A 83 8.04 26.08 25.11
CA ILE A 83 6.98 25.07 25.01
C ILE A 83 5.92 25.38 26.08
N THR A 84 4.84 26.02 25.66
CA THR A 84 3.86 26.64 26.55
C THR A 84 2.42 26.20 26.22
N LEU A 85 1.55 26.22 27.22
CA LEU A 85 0.12 25.96 27.09
C LEU A 85 -0.63 27.29 27.18
N ASP A 86 -1.16 27.78 26.06
CA ASP A 86 -1.87 29.06 26.00
C ASP A 86 -3.38 28.94 26.19
N VAL A 87 -3.95 29.85 27.00
CA VAL A 87 -5.38 29.92 27.34
C VAL A 87 -5.88 31.37 27.33
N SER A 88 -7.18 31.55 27.10
CA SER A 88 -7.80 32.88 27.16
C SER A 88 -8.16 33.27 28.60
N SER A 89 -8.33 34.58 28.84
CA SER A 89 -8.94 35.08 30.08
C SER A 89 -10.29 34.43 30.40
N GLY A 90 -11.09 34.16 29.38
CA GLY A 90 -12.38 33.46 29.52
C GLY A 90 -12.22 31.99 29.96
N ASP A 91 -11.21 31.28 29.46
CA ASP A 91 -10.92 29.91 29.87
C ASP A 91 -10.43 29.84 31.32
N ILE A 92 -9.59 30.79 31.76
CA ILE A 92 -9.15 30.90 33.15
C ILE A 92 -10.34 31.02 34.10
N ALA A 93 -11.25 31.95 33.82
CA ALA A 93 -12.44 32.16 34.64
C ALA A 93 -13.39 30.96 34.61
N ARG A 94 -13.65 30.38 33.42
CA ARG A 94 -14.60 29.28 33.20
C ARG A 94 -14.12 27.95 33.81
N LEU A 95 -12.82 27.68 33.73
CA LEU A 95 -12.23 26.41 34.18
C LEU A 95 -11.61 26.52 35.59
N GLY A 96 -11.54 27.72 36.16
CA GLY A 96 -10.96 27.95 37.50
C GLY A 96 -9.44 27.75 37.54
N ILE A 97 -8.74 28.10 36.45
CA ILE A 97 -7.30 27.87 36.31
C ILE A 97 -6.54 28.77 37.30
N SER A 98 -5.86 28.16 38.27
CA SER A 98 -5.06 28.86 39.27
C SER A 98 -3.94 27.95 39.79
N PRO A 99 -2.87 28.47 40.40
CA PRO A 99 -1.81 27.65 40.98
C PRO A 99 -2.37 26.56 41.92
N GLY A 100 -1.91 25.32 41.73
CA GLY A 100 -2.39 24.13 42.43
C GLY A 100 -3.60 23.44 41.79
N ALA A 101 -4.30 24.08 40.85
CA ALA A 101 -5.39 23.46 40.12
C ALA A 101 -4.90 22.28 39.26
N ARG A 102 -5.72 21.23 39.19
CA ARG A 102 -5.49 20.08 38.32
C ARG A 102 -6.52 20.08 37.21
N LEU A 103 -6.06 20.01 35.96
CA LEU A 103 -6.92 20.02 34.79
C LEU A 103 -6.55 18.87 33.84
N ALA A 104 -7.56 18.26 33.23
CA ALA A 104 -7.34 17.28 32.18
C ALA A 104 -6.99 17.97 30.85
N LEU A 105 -6.07 17.39 30.09
CA LEU A 105 -5.72 17.83 28.73
C LEU A 105 -6.35 16.87 27.73
N ARG A 106 -7.29 17.36 26.92
CA ARG A 106 -8.06 16.54 25.98
C ARG A 106 -7.62 16.72 24.54
N ASP A 107 -7.67 15.62 23.80
CA ASP A 107 -7.48 15.59 22.36
C ASP A 107 -8.75 16.10 21.65
N PRO A 108 -8.69 17.14 20.80
CA PRO A 108 -9.87 17.64 20.08
C PRO A 108 -10.39 16.68 18.99
N ARG A 109 -9.68 15.59 18.69
CA ARG A 109 -9.99 14.68 17.57
C ARG A 109 -10.97 13.57 17.98
N ASP A 110 -10.89 13.12 19.23
CA ASP A 110 -11.69 12.01 19.78
C ASP A 110 -12.18 12.26 21.22
N ASP A 111 -11.96 13.47 21.76
CA ASP A 111 -12.28 13.88 23.12
C ASP A 111 -11.58 13.09 24.23
N GLU A 112 -10.60 12.23 23.94
CA GLU A 112 -9.91 11.45 24.98
C GLU A 112 -9.05 12.34 25.89
N ALA A 113 -9.02 12.01 27.19
CA ALA A 113 -8.13 12.65 28.15
C ALA A 113 -6.73 12.02 28.05
N LEU A 114 -5.75 12.81 27.64
CA LEU A 114 -4.38 12.35 27.38
C LEU A 114 -3.49 12.47 28.62
N ALA A 115 -3.71 13.52 29.42
CA ALA A 115 -2.87 13.82 30.55
C ALA A 115 -3.58 14.74 31.57
N ILE A 116 -3.01 14.87 32.77
CA ILE A 116 -3.43 15.85 33.77
C ILE A 116 -2.27 16.82 34.01
N ILE A 117 -2.53 18.12 33.87
CA ILE A 117 -1.59 19.17 34.27
C ILE A 117 -1.88 19.62 35.71
N THR A 118 -0.83 19.76 36.52
CA THR A 118 -0.91 20.45 37.81
C THR A 118 -0.30 21.85 37.65
N VAL A 119 -1.15 22.86 37.70
CA VAL A 119 -0.79 24.26 37.41
C VAL A 119 0.17 24.79 38.47
N GLN A 120 1.31 25.31 38.03
CA GLN A 120 2.29 26.00 38.87
C GLN A 120 2.07 27.51 38.85
N ASP A 121 1.87 28.07 37.64
CA ASP A 121 1.60 29.48 37.45
C ASP A 121 0.71 29.73 36.21
N VAL A 122 0.13 30.92 36.19
CA VAL A 122 -0.61 31.47 35.06
C VAL A 122 -0.09 32.88 34.86
N TYR A 123 0.48 33.17 33.69
CA TYR A 123 1.21 34.40 33.46
C TYR A 123 0.97 34.98 32.06
N THR A 124 1.10 36.30 31.96
CA THR A 124 1.18 37.00 30.68
C THR A 124 2.63 37.06 30.21
N TYR A 125 2.81 37.24 28.91
CA TYR A 125 4.11 37.25 28.26
C TYR A 125 4.17 38.36 27.21
N ASP A 126 5.38 38.86 26.96
CA ASP A 126 5.62 39.86 25.92
C ASP A 126 5.77 39.18 24.56
N ARG A 127 4.69 39.25 23.76
CA ARG A 127 4.64 38.72 22.38
C ARG A 127 5.69 39.33 21.46
N VAL A 128 6.03 40.61 21.64
CA VAL A 128 7.05 41.29 20.82
C VAL A 128 8.43 40.76 21.21
N LYS A 129 8.71 40.67 22.51
CA LYS A 129 9.97 40.11 23.02
C LYS A 129 10.16 38.67 22.56
N GLU A 130 9.14 37.82 22.68
CA GLU A 130 9.21 36.43 22.21
C GLU A 130 9.47 36.37 20.70
N ALA A 131 8.75 37.17 19.90
CA ALA A 131 8.94 37.23 18.45
C ALA A 131 10.38 37.60 18.06
N ILE A 132 10.95 38.62 18.69
CA ILE A 132 12.30 39.09 18.38
C ILE A 132 13.36 38.10 18.90
N GLN A 133 13.26 37.68 20.16
CA GLN A 133 14.32 36.88 20.79
C GLN A 133 14.32 35.43 20.30
N VAL A 134 13.15 34.85 20.04
CA VAL A 134 13.02 33.44 19.63
C VAL A 134 13.02 33.29 18.12
N PHE A 135 12.27 34.14 17.40
CA PHE A 135 12.11 34.05 15.94
C PHE A 135 12.98 35.06 15.17
N GLY A 136 13.75 35.90 15.85
CA GLY A 136 14.71 36.83 15.25
C GLY A 136 14.13 38.19 14.83
N ALA A 137 12.81 38.28 14.61
CA ALA A 137 12.14 39.52 14.24
C ALA A 137 10.63 39.46 14.55
N ASP A 138 10.03 40.60 14.88
CA ASP A 138 8.58 40.77 14.93
C ASP A 138 8.00 41.10 13.55
N ASP A 139 8.20 40.18 12.59
CA ASP A 139 7.70 40.30 11.21
C ASP A 139 6.58 39.27 10.96
N PRO A 140 5.37 39.69 10.58
CA PRO A 140 4.25 38.78 10.31
C PRO A 140 4.46 37.85 9.11
N ALA A 141 5.49 38.05 8.29
CA ALA A 141 5.91 37.08 7.26
C ALA A 141 6.56 35.82 7.87
N HIS A 142 7.03 35.87 9.11
CA HIS A 142 7.55 34.70 9.82
C HIS A 142 6.38 33.83 10.31
N PRO A 143 6.27 32.54 9.92
CA PRO A 143 5.11 31.70 10.25
C PRO A 143 4.81 31.59 11.76
N ALA A 144 5.83 31.45 12.60
CA ALA A 144 5.63 31.43 14.05
C ALA A 144 5.21 32.77 14.64
N VAL A 145 5.63 33.92 14.08
CA VAL A 145 5.17 35.24 14.52
C VAL A 145 3.72 35.44 14.12
N THR A 146 3.33 35.06 12.90
CA THR A 146 1.93 35.05 12.48
C THR A 146 1.07 34.23 13.44
N TYR A 147 1.56 33.03 13.82
CA TYR A 147 0.85 32.17 14.77
C TYR A 147 0.77 32.79 16.17
N LEU A 148 1.89 33.32 16.68
CA LEU A 148 1.97 34.00 17.98
C LEU A 148 0.99 35.17 18.08
N ARG A 149 0.84 35.94 17.00
CA ARG A 149 -0.06 37.10 16.96
C ARG A 149 -1.53 36.71 16.82
N ASN A 150 -1.82 35.75 15.95
CA ASN A 150 -3.18 35.50 15.48
C ASN A 150 -3.86 34.28 16.11
N ARG A 151 -3.10 33.38 16.74
CA ARG A 151 -3.61 32.11 17.28
C ARG A 151 -3.36 31.96 18.78
N VAL A 152 -2.17 32.33 19.25
CA VAL A 152 -1.81 32.18 20.67
C VAL A 152 -2.63 33.13 21.55
N LYS A 153 -3.13 32.61 22.67
CA LYS A 153 -3.97 33.33 23.64
C LYS A 153 -3.15 34.22 24.59
N GLU A 154 -3.84 34.93 25.48
CA GLU A 154 -3.26 36.02 26.28
C GLU A 154 -2.37 35.53 27.44
N TYR A 155 -2.63 34.31 27.94
CA TYR A 155 -1.95 33.75 29.10
C TYR A 155 -1.28 32.42 28.75
N TYR A 156 -0.14 32.15 29.37
CA TYR A 156 0.46 30.83 29.43
C TYR A 156 0.20 30.19 30.80
N VAL A 157 0.05 28.87 30.80
CA VAL A 157 -0.13 28.03 31.98
C VAL A 157 1.09 27.11 32.10
N GLY A 158 1.88 27.30 33.14
CA GLY A 158 3.00 26.44 33.47
C GLY A 158 2.59 25.30 34.38
N GLY A 159 3.15 24.11 34.20
CA GLY A 159 2.86 23.00 35.10
C GLY A 159 3.42 21.66 34.66
N LYS A 160 3.68 20.80 35.64
CA LYS A 160 4.06 19.41 35.40
C LYS A 160 2.87 18.59 34.94
N VAL A 161 3.13 17.60 34.12
CA VAL A 161 2.11 16.76 33.50
C VAL A 161 2.23 15.31 33.98
N GLN A 162 1.09 14.66 34.18
CA GLN A 162 0.97 13.21 34.40
C GLN A 162 0.26 12.57 33.21
N ALA A 163 0.86 11.54 32.63
CA ALA A 163 0.35 10.87 31.44
C ALA A 163 -0.80 9.91 31.80
N ILE A 164 -1.89 9.99 31.05
CA ILE A 164 -2.93 8.94 31.04
C ILE A 164 -2.63 7.99 29.88
N GLN A 165 -2.44 8.53 28.68
CA GLN A 165 -2.15 7.79 27.46
C GLN A 165 -1.47 8.68 26.41
N ALA A 166 -0.81 8.06 25.43
CA ALA A 166 -0.29 8.78 24.28
C ALA A 166 -1.45 9.20 23.33
N PRO A 167 -1.31 10.30 22.58
CA PRO A 167 -2.27 10.66 21.53
C PRO A 167 -2.43 9.52 20.52
N PRO A 168 -3.67 9.09 20.22
CA PRO A 168 -3.88 8.08 19.21
C PRO A 168 -3.59 8.65 17.81
N HIS A 169 -3.01 7.80 16.96
CA HIS A 169 -2.79 8.07 15.54
C HIS A 169 -3.26 6.87 14.75
N PHE A 170 -3.96 7.11 13.63
CA PHE A 170 -4.45 6.06 12.74
C PHE A 170 -3.61 5.93 11.47
N ASP A 171 -2.74 6.89 11.21
CA ASP A 171 -1.87 6.92 10.04
C ASP A 171 -0.46 6.44 10.40
N TYR A 172 0.06 5.53 9.58
CA TYR A 172 1.47 5.12 9.60
C TYR A 172 2.00 4.67 10.97
N VAL A 173 1.17 4.02 11.78
CA VAL A 173 1.52 3.60 13.16
C VAL A 173 2.82 2.79 13.23
N ALA A 174 3.13 2.01 12.20
CA ALA A 174 4.37 1.23 12.10
C ALA A 174 5.65 2.08 11.98
N TYR A 175 5.54 3.35 11.56
CA TYR A 175 6.67 4.28 11.47
C TYR A 175 6.68 5.32 12.60
N ARG A 176 5.66 5.36 13.47
CA ARG A 176 5.63 6.26 14.62
C ARG A 176 6.30 5.57 15.80
N TYR A 177 7.48 6.07 16.17
CA TYR A 177 8.25 5.52 17.27
C TYR A 177 8.34 6.53 18.41
N THR A 178 8.29 6.04 19.65
CA THR A 178 8.74 6.81 20.82
C THR A 178 10.26 6.77 20.92
N PRO A 179 10.89 7.69 21.68
CA PRO A 179 12.31 7.62 22.00
C PRO A 179 12.74 6.25 22.55
N ALA A 180 11.97 5.68 23.47
CA ALA A 180 12.25 4.36 24.04
C ALA A 180 12.21 3.24 22.99
N GLN A 181 11.23 3.26 22.08
CA GLN A 181 11.12 2.26 21.02
C GLN A 181 12.26 2.37 19.99
N LEU A 182 12.65 3.58 19.56
CA LEU A 182 13.75 3.77 18.62
C LEU A 182 15.10 3.33 19.21
N ARG A 183 15.33 3.65 20.48
CA ARG A 183 16.49 3.16 21.24
C ARG A 183 16.54 1.63 21.28
N ALA A 184 15.43 1.00 21.69
CA ALA A 184 15.32 -0.46 21.69
C ALA A 184 15.56 -1.07 20.30
N LEU A 185 15.07 -0.42 19.23
CA LEU A 185 15.33 -0.83 17.85
C LEU A 185 16.82 -0.74 17.49
N PHE A 186 17.49 0.37 17.82
CA PHE A 186 18.93 0.52 17.56
C PHE A 186 19.73 -0.56 18.28
N LYS A 187 19.40 -0.85 19.54
CA LYS A 187 20.00 -1.97 20.28
C LYS A 187 19.75 -3.31 19.59
N LYS A 188 18.52 -3.59 19.17
CA LYS A 188 18.14 -4.83 18.46
C LYS A 188 18.91 -5.01 17.16
N LEU A 189 19.11 -3.93 16.40
CA LEU A 189 19.85 -3.92 15.14
C LEU A 189 21.37 -3.81 15.33
N SER A 190 21.86 -3.75 16.58
CA SER A 190 23.27 -3.50 16.91
C SER A 190 23.81 -2.19 16.32
N TRP A 191 22.95 -1.19 16.17
CA TRP A 191 23.34 0.15 15.71
C TRP A 191 23.95 0.94 16.86
N SER A 192 25.26 1.19 16.77
CA SER A 192 26.00 1.99 17.77
C SER A 192 26.13 3.46 17.37
N ARG A 193 26.20 3.76 16.07
CA ARG A 193 26.24 5.10 15.51
C ARG A 193 25.08 5.28 14.55
N VAL A 194 24.31 6.34 14.78
CA VAL A 194 23.13 6.70 13.99
C VAL A 194 23.20 8.19 13.65
N VAL A 195 23.11 8.51 12.37
CA VAL A 195 22.99 9.86 11.84
C VAL A 195 21.53 10.15 11.50
N ALA A 196 20.96 11.14 12.20
CA ALA A 196 19.58 11.54 11.99
C ALA A 196 19.47 12.65 10.93
N PHE A 197 18.50 12.48 10.03
CA PHE A 197 18.16 13.45 9.00
C PHE A 197 16.79 14.08 9.27
N GLN A 198 16.77 15.39 9.55
CA GLN A 198 15.55 16.19 9.63
C GLN A 198 15.05 16.53 8.23
N THR A 199 13.75 16.35 7.99
CA THR A 199 13.11 16.98 6.83
C THR A 199 11.62 17.22 7.05
N ARG A 200 11.12 18.28 6.41
CA ARG A 200 9.69 18.58 6.22
C ARG A 200 9.30 18.56 4.74
N ASN A 201 10.27 18.30 3.85
CA ASN A 201 10.11 18.33 2.40
C ASN A 201 10.20 16.91 1.82
N PRO A 202 9.65 16.67 0.62
CA PRO A 202 9.95 15.46 -0.16
C PRO A 202 11.47 15.26 -0.30
N MET A 203 11.93 14.02 -0.13
CA MET A 203 13.31 13.66 -0.41
C MET A 203 13.50 13.36 -1.89
N HIS A 204 14.70 13.67 -2.39
CA HIS A 204 15.11 13.56 -3.80
C HIS A 204 16.51 12.94 -3.82
N ARG A 205 17.11 12.76 -5.01
CA ARG A 205 18.42 12.09 -5.12
C ARG A 205 19.51 12.78 -4.30
N ALA A 206 19.59 14.11 -4.39
CA ALA A 206 20.53 14.90 -3.59
C ALA A 206 20.42 14.62 -2.08
N HIS A 207 19.20 14.48 -1.55
CA HIS A 207 18.98 14.16 -0.13
C HIS A 207 19.43 12.74 0.22
N ARG A 208 19.18 11.76 -0.67
CA ARG A 208 19.63 10.38 -0.50
C ARG A 208 21.16 10.31 -0.49
N GLU A 209 21.82 10.90 -1.49
CA GLU A 209 23.28 10.93 -1.56
C GLU A 209 23.90 11.58 -0.32
N LEU A 210 23.33 12.72 0.10
CA LEU A 210 23.75 13.42 1.30
C LEU A 210 23.73 12.52 2.54
N THR A 211 22.62 11.83 2.78
CA THR A 211 22.52 10.96 3.97
C THR A 211 23.44 9.75 3.92
N ILE A 212 23.71 9.20 2.72
CA ILE A 212 24.64 8.07 2.56
C ILE A 212 26.08 8.53 2.71
N LEU A 213 26.43 9.72 2.21
CA LEU A 213 27.74 10.31 2.42
C LEU A 213 28.01 10.54 3.90
N ALA A 214 27.04 11.13 4.63
CA ALA A 214 27.12 11.32 6.07
C ALA A 214 27.28 9.98 6.82
N ALA A 215 26.51 8.96 6.45
CA ALA A 215 26.63 7.62 7.02
C ALA A 215 28.03 7.01 6.80
N ARG A 216 28.58 7.15 5.59
CA ARG A 216 29.91 6.61 5.25
C ARG A 216 31.03 7.35 5.99
N GLN A 217 31.01 8.68 6.00
CA GLN A 217 32.02 9.50 6.65
C GLN A 217 32.10 9.23 8.16
N HIS A 218 30.95 9.05 8.82
CA HIS A 218 30.89 8.83 10.27
C HIS A 218 30.78 7.36 10.68
N GLN A 219 30.80 6.44 9.70
CA GLN A 219 30.59 5.00 9.91
C GLN A 219 29.32 4.72 10.74
N ALA A 220 28.22 5.33 10.32
CA ALA A 220 26.94 5.34 11.01
C ALA A 220 25.82 4.79 10.14
N ASN A 221 24.74 4.34 10.76
CA ASN A 221 23.48 4.03 10.07
C ASN A 221 22.62 5.31 9.95
N VAL A 222 21.67 5.32 9.01
CA VAL A 222 20.82 6.49 8.74
C VAL A 222 19.48 6.35 9.44
N LEU A 223 19.09 7.37 10.19
CA LEU A 223 17.71 7.57 10.63
C LEU A 223 17.08 8.69 9.80
N VAL A 224 16.23 8.33 8.84
CA VAL A 224 15.39 9.29 8.12
C VAL A 224 14.24 9.64 9.06
N HIS A 225 14.28 10.86 9.64
CA HIS A 225 13.41 11.24 10.75
C HIS A 225 12.49 12.42 10.39
N PRO A 226 11.59 12.31 9.40
CA PRO A 226 10.78 13.44 8.93
C PRO A 226 9.75 13.91 9.94
N THR A 227 9.45 15.21 9.92
CA THR A 227 8.38 15.80 10.72
C THR A 227 7.00 15.56 10.10
N VAL A 228 6.06 15.01 10.86
CA VAL A 228 4.66 14.76 10.45
C VAL A 228 3.61 15.53 11.26
N GLY A 229 4.03 16.32 12.25
CA GLY A 229 3.18 17.33 12.87
C GLY A 229 3.10 18.60 12.02
N MET A 230 2.92 19.76 12.67
CA MET A 230 2.84 21.05 11.97
C MET A 230 4.18 21.42 11.32
N THR A 231 4.13 21.84 10.06
CA THR A 231 5.30 22.30 9.28
C THR A 231 5.06 23.70 8.72
N LYS A 232 5.81 24.14 7.70
CA LYS A 232 5.61 25.49 7.14
C LYS A 232 4.30 25.53 6.35
N PRO A 233 3.45 26.58 6.51
CA PRO A 233 2.26 26.74 5.70
C PRO A 233 2.59 26.68 4.19
N GLY A 234 1.87 25.82 3.47
CA GLY A 234 2.06 25.60 2.04
C GLY A 234 3.09 24.53 1.66
N ASP A 235 3.72 23.87 2.65
CA ASP A 235 4.50 22.64 2.41
C ASP A 235 3.61 21.51 1.91
N VAL A 236 4.24 20.46 1.39
CA VAL A 236 3.54 19.25 0.95
C VAL A 236 2.92 18.54 2.16
N ASP A 237 1.67 18.09 2.03
CA ASP A 237 0.98 17.38 3.10
C ASP A 237 1.77 16.14 3.55
N HIS A 238 1.70 15.81 4.85
CA HIS A 238 2.55 14.76 5.40
C HIS A 238 2.22 13.39 4.83
N TYR A 239 0.97 13.10 4.46
CA TYR A 239 0.62 11.82 3.83
C TYR A 239 1.37 11.62 2.51
N THR A 240 1.43 12.65 1.67
CA THR A 240 2.21 12.63 0.44
C THR A 240 3.69 12.50 0.71
N ARG A 241 4.21 13.22 1.71
CA ARG A 241 5.63 13.14 2.08
C ARG A 241 6.02 11.76 2.60
N VAL A 242 5.20 11.13 3.44
CA VAL A 242 5.44 9.77 3.94
C VAL A 242 5.49 8.77 2.80
N ARG A 243 4.54 8.81 1.85
CA ARG A 243 4.62 7.97 0.64
C ARG A 243 5.88 8.21 -0.19
N VAL A 244 6.39 9.44 -0.22
CA VAL A 244 7.68 9.76 -0.85
C VAL A 244 8.85 9.16 -0.06
N TYR A 245 8.83 9.23 1.26
CA TYR A 245 9.87 8.65 2.10
C TYR A 245 9.90 7.13 1.95
N GLU A 246 8.76 6.44 1.99
CA GLU A 246 8.67 5.01 1.69
C GLU A 246 9.29 4.68 0.32
N ALA A 247 8.90 5.43 -0.72
CA ALA A 247 9.40 5.21 -2.07
C ALA A 247 10.91 5.48 -2.26
N ILE A 248 11.52 6.28 -1.37
CA ILE A 248 12.97 6.56 -1.42
C ILE A 248 13.76 5.60 -0.50
N MET A 249 13.14 5.02 0.52
CA MET A 249 13.81 4.03 1.40
C MET A 249 14.32 2.83 0.60
N ASP A 250 13.60 2.40 -0.44
CA ASP A 250 14.04 1.35 -1.38
C ASP A 250 15.35 1.67 -2.14
N ARG A 251 15.84 2.91 -2.05
CA ARG A 251 17.08 3.38 -2.70
C ARG A 251 18.28 3.41 -1.76
N TYR A 252 18.09 3.08 -0.48
CA TYR A 252 19.17 2.86 0.47
C TYR A 252 19.68 1.42 0.37
N PRO A 253 20.98 1.18 0.59
CA PRO A 253 21.49 -0.18 0.79
C PRO A 253 20.72 -0.90 1.92
N ASN A 254 20.44 -2.19 1.74
CA ASN A 254 19.67 -2.98 2.70
C ASN A 254 20.30 -2.90 4.11
N GLY A 255 19.47 -2.57 5.11
CA GLY A 255 19.89 -2.46 6.50
C GLY A 255 20.67 -1.18 6.87
N MET A 256 20.92 -0.25 5.93
CA MET A 256 21.65 0.99 6.22
C MET A 256 20.76 2.11 6.78
N GLY A 257 19.48 2.15 6.40
CA GLY A 257 18.57 3.25 6.73
C GLY A 257 17.27 2.77 7.37
N HIS A 258 16.75 3.55 8.33
CA HIS A 258 15.46 3.34 8.96
C HIS A 258 14.60 4.60 8.88
N LEU A 259 13.29 4.44 8.65
CA LEU A 259 12.31 5.53 8.61
C LEU A 259 11.54 5.59 9.93
N ALA A 260 11.53 6.76 10.57
CA ALA A 260 10.72 7.04 11.75
C ALA A 260 10.07 8.42 11.65
N LEU A 261 8.79 8.54 11.97
CA LEU A 261 8.03 9.77 11.87
C LEU A 261 8.08 10.54 13.20
N LEU A 262 8.38 11.83 13.14
CA LEU A 262 8.45 12.71 14.30
C LEU A 262 7.19 13.60 14.38
N PRO A 263 6.36 13.50 15.43
CA PRO A 263 5.16 14.32 15.63
C PRO A 263 5.49 15.74 16.13
N LEU A 264 6.52 16.38 15.55
CA LEU A 264 6.96 17.72 15.94
C LEU A 264 6.09 18.80 15.29
N ALA A 265 5.73 19.82 16.05
CA ALA A 265 5.24 21.08 15.50
C ALA A 265 6.42 22.06 15.31
N MET A 266 6.89 22.22 14.07
CA MET A 266 7.99 23.13 13.75
C MET A 266 7.60 24.58 13.97
N ARG A 267 8.57 25.41 14.39
CA ARG A 267 8.38 26.87 14.56
C ARG A 267 8.98 27.65 13.39
N MET A 268 9.76 27.00 12.54
CA MET A 268 10.58 27.63 11.52
C MET A 268 11.56 28.66 12.12
N ALA A 269 12.08 28.42 13.31
CA ALA A 269 12.92 29.34 14.08
C ALA A 269 14.43 29.16 13.82
N GLY A 270 14.78 28.65 12.63
CA GLY A 270 16.15 28.59 12.12
C GLY A 270 17.17 28.06 13.14
N PRO A 271 18.15 28.89 13.58
CA PRO A 271 19.20 28.46 14.50
C PRO A 271 18.72 27.87 15.82
N ARG A 272 17.76 28.51 16.51
CA ARG A 272 17.25 27.99 17.79
C ARG A 272 16.58 26.64 17.60
N GLU A 273 15.86 26.46 16.50
CA GLU A 273 15.22 25.19 16.16
C GLU A 273 16.22 24.11 15.71
N ALA A 274 17.38 24.48 15.16
CA ALA A 274 18.44 23.52 14.88
C ALA A 274 19.04 22.91 16.16
N VAL A 275 19.29 23.74 17.18
CA VAL A 275 19.70 23.29 18.52
C VAL A 275 18.60 22.41 19.14
N TRP A 276 17.33 22.81 18.98
CA TRP A 276 16.19 22.03 19.48
C TRP A 276 16.10 20.65 18.83
N HIS A 277 16.24 20.59 17.50
CA HIS A 277 16.26 19.34 16.75
C HIS A 277 17.40 18.41 17.19
N ALA A 278 18.57 18.96 17.51
CA ALA A 278 19.69 18.19 18.03
C ALA A 278 19.35 17.54 19.38
N ILE A 279 18.75 18.30 20.31
CA ILE A 279 18.25 17.78 21.61
C ILE A 279 17.22 16.67 21.39
N ILE A 280 16.23 16.90 20.53
CA ILE A 280 15.19 15.91 20.23
C ILE A 280 15.86 14.63 19.69
N ARG A 281 16.73 14.73 18.68
CA ARG A 281 17.36 13.54 18.07
C ARG A 281 18.26 12.79 19.01
N ARG A 282 18.94 13.50 19.91
CA ARG A 282 19.67 12.89 21.03
C ARG A 282 18.72 12.12 21.94
N ASN A 283 17.57 12.68 22.31
CA ASN A 283 16.57 11.98 23.12
C ASN A 283 16.06 10.70 22.45
N PHE A 284 15.89 10.71 21.12
CA PHE A 284 15.56 9.54 20.30
C PHE A 284 16.73 8.56 20.07
N GLY A 285 17.92 8.80 20.62
CA GLY A 285 19.06 7.88 20.58
C GLY A 285 20.05 8.11 19.44
N ALA A 286 19.86 9.16 18.62
CA ALA A 286 20.82 9.48 17.57
C ALA A 286 22.14 10.02 18.16
N THR A 287 23.24 9.62 17.52
CA THR A 287 24.61 10.04 17.89
C THR A 287 25.11 11.20 17.06
N HIS A 288 24.57 11.34 15.85
CA HIS A 288 24.93 12.37 14.89
C HIS A 288 23.65 13.03 14.35
N PHE A 289 23.73 14.31 14.00
CA PHE A 289 22.60 15.05 13.44
C PHE A 289 23.05 15.94 12.28
N ILE A 290 22.40 15.77 11.13
CA ILE A 290 22.67 16.58 9.95
C ILE A 290 22.06 17.98 10.12
N VAL A 291 22.88 19.00 9.92
CA VAL A 291 22.45 20.41 9.87
C VAL A 291 22.86 21.00 8.52
N GLY A 292 21.87 21.22 7.65
CA GLY A 292 22.09 21.74 6.30
C GLY A 292 22.07 23.27 6.22
N ARG A 293 22.14 23.77 4.98
CA ARG A 293 21.91 25.18 4.65
C ARG A 293 20.48 25.61 4.99
N ASP A 294 20.32 26.78 5.61
CA ASP A 294 19.01 27.38 5.97
C ASP A 294 18.13 26.40 6.80
N HIS A 295 18.77 25.68 7.72
CA HIS A 295 18.11 24.62 8.50
C HIS A 295 16.97 25.19 9.33
N ALA A 296 15.76 24.65 9.16
CA ALA A 296 14.53 25.14 9.78
C ALA A 296 14.22 26.63 9.50
N GLY A 297 14.76 27.21 8.42
CA GLY A 297 14.47 28.59 8.02
C GLY A 297 13.12 28.75 7.30
N PRO A 298 12.41 29.87 7.52
CA PRO A 298 11.18 30.19 6.81
C PRO A 298 11.44 30.91 5.47
N GLY A 299 12.70 31.23 5.15
CA GLY A 299 13.08 31.96 3.94
C GLY A 299 13.09 33.47 4.17
N LYS A 300 12.35 34.22 3.36
CA LYS A 300 12.43 35.69 3.29
C LYS A 300 11.34 36.41 4.08
N ASN A 301 11.72 37.55 4.63
CA ASN A 301 10.87 38.48 5.39
C ASN A 301 10.06 39.43 4.48
N SER A 302 9.27 40.31 5.07
CA SER A 302 8.40 41.25 4.34
C SER A 302 9.16 42.24 3.44
N GLN A 303 10.47 42.41 3.66
CA GLN A 303 11.36 43.26 2.87
C GLN A 303 12.17 42.48 1.82
N GLY A 304 11.98 41.16 1.71
CA GLY A 304 12.68 40.30 0.76
C GLY A 304 14.09 39.86 1.18
N LYS A 305 14.48 40.10 2.44
CA LYS A 305 15.73 39.62 3.05
C LYS A 305 15.50 38.28 3.74
N ASP A 306 16.48 37.39 3.74
CA ASP A 306 16.39 36.12 4.48
C ASP A 306 16.30 36.38 5.99
N PHE A 307 15.44 35.63 6.69
CA PHE A 307 15.25 35.74 8.15
C PHE A 307 16.51 35.34 8.93
N TYR A 308 17.20 34.31 8.44
CA TYR A 308 18.46 33.82 8.98
C TYR A 308 19.45 33.69 7.83
N GLY A 309 20.74 33.85 8.12
CA GLY A 309 21.80 33.53 7.19
C GLY A 309 21.84 32.02 6.88
N PRO A 310 22.45 31.64 5.75
CA PRO A 310 22.43 30.26 5.26
C PRO A 310 23.09 29.25 6.21
N TYR A 311 23.96 29.67 7.13
CA TYR A 311 24.72 28.79 8.04
C TYR A 311 24.60 29.16 9.52
N ASP A 312 23.79 30.17 9.88
CA ASP A 312 23.58 30.59 11.27
C ASP A 312 23.16 29.43 12.19
N ALA A 313 22.43 28.45 11.63
CA ALA A 313 22.04 27.24 12.35
C ALA A 313 23.23 26.33 12.68
N GLN A 314 24.19 26.18 11.76
CA GLN A 314 25.41 25.41 12.00
C GLN A 314 26.29 26.13 13.03
N GLU A 315 26.39 27.46 12.95
CA GLU A 315 27.15 28.27 13.91
C GLU A 315 26.60 28.11 15.33
N LEU A 316 25.27 28.19 15.51
CA LEU A 316 24.67 28.07 16.83
C LEU A 316 24.75 26.64 17.39
N VAL A 317 24.57 25.61 16.56
CA VAL A 317 24.76 24.21 16.98
C VAL A 317 26.22 23.95 17.38
N THR A 318 27.18 24.52 16.63
CA THR A 318 28.61 24.43 16.94
C THR A 318 28.93 25.09 18.28
N LYS A 319 28.35 26.27 18.55
CA LYS A 319 28.52 26.98 19.83
C LYS A 319 28.14 26.13 21.05
N TYR A 320 27.14 25.27 20.92
CA TYR A 320 26.64 24.42 22.03
C TYR A 320 27.03 22.94 21.89
N LYS A 321 28.01 22.61 21.04
CA LYS A 321 28.42 21.22 20.76
C LYS A 321 28.69 20.40 22.03
N ASP A 322 29.42 20.98 22.98
CA ASP A 322 29.85 20.29 24.20
C ASP A 322 28.69 19.96 25.14
N GLU A 323 27.67 20.82 25.19
CA GLU A 323 26.46 20.63 26.00
C GLU A 323 25.44 19.71 25.31
N LEU A 324 25.35 19.80 23.98
CA LEU A 324 24.44 19.01 23.16
C LEU A 324 24.80 17.52 23.20
N GLN A 325 26.08 17.16 23.28
CA GLN A 325 26.58 15.77 23.28
C GLN A 325 25.98 14.93 22.12
N ILE A 326 25.75 15.55 20.98
CA ILE A 326 25.39 14.91 19.71
C ILE A 326 26.24 15.57 18.63
N GLU A 327 26.87 14.75 17.79
CA GLU A 327 27.81 15.26 16.80
C GLU A 327 27.05 15.87 15.62
N MET A 328 27.25 17.16 15.38
CA MET A 328 26.72 17.80 14.18
C MET A 328 27.48 17.31 12.96
N VAL A 329 26.76 16.88 11.93
CA VAL A 329 27.28 16.66 10.58
C VAL A 329 26.89 17.89 9.74
N PRO A 330 27.78 18.90 9.61
CA PRO A 330 27.49 20.06 8.77
C PRO A 330 27.44 19.60 7.32
N PHE A 331 26.47 20.11 6.57
CA PHE A 331 26.37 19.72 5.16
C PHE A 331 26.07 20.92 4.26
N GLN A 332 26.79 20.96 3.15
CA GLN A 332 26.69 21.99 2.11
C GLN A 332 25.67 21.61 1.05
N GLN A 333 25.18 22.56 0.26
CA GLN A 333 24.19 22.23 -0.77
C GLN A 333 24.78 21.22 -1.78
N MET A 334 24.18 20.03 -1.91
CA MET A 334 24.52 19.09 -2.98
C MET A 334 24.09 19.66 -4.32
N THR A 335 24.93 19.50 -5.34
CA THR A 335 24.60 19.82 -6.73
C THR A 335 24.92 18.64 -7.63
N TYR A 336 24.24 18.54 -8.77
CA TYR A 336 24.44 17.47 -9.75
C TYR A 336 25.44 17.91 -10.81
N LEU A 337 26.42 17.04 -11.12
CA LEU A 337 27.46 17.27 -12.11
C LEU A 337 27.14 16.43 -13.36
N PRO A 338 26.66 17.04 -14.47
CA PRO A 338 26.24 16.29 -15.65
C PRO A 338 27.38 15.53 -16.34
N SER A 339 28.61 16.02 -16.22
CA SER A 339 29.79 15.42 -16.84
C SER A 339 30.19 14.08 -16.22
N THR A 340 29.88 13.86 -14.95
CA THR A 340 30.23 12.64 -14.20
C THR A 340 29.03 11.83 -13.75
N ASP A 341 27.80 12.35 -13.87
CA ASP A 341 26.58 11.74 -13.33
C ASP A 341 26.65 11.50 -11.80
N GLU A 342 27.23 12.47 -11.09
CA GLU A 342 27.46 12.41 -9.64
C GLU A 342 26.90 13.63 -8.91
N TYR A 343 26.81 13.54 -7.58
CA TYR A 343 26.47 14.66 -6.72
C TYR A 343 27.63 14.95 -5.79
N GLN A 344 27.99 16.23 -5.70
CA GLN A 344 29.05 16.69 -4.81
C GLN A 344 28.59 17.92 -4.02
N PRO A 345 29.16 18.15 -2.82
CA PRO A 345 29.02 19.40 -2.11
C PRO A 345 29.46 20.57 -3.00
N ARG A 346 28.67 21.63 -3.08
CA ARG A 346 28.91 22.74 -4.01
C ARG A 346 30.27 23.43 -3.85
N ASP A 347 30.82 23.42 -2.64
CA ASP A 347 32.13 23.98 -2.29
C ASP A 347 33.31 23.07 -2.69
N GLU A 348 33.07 21.79 -2.91
CA GLU A 348 34.06 20.83 -3.41
C GLU A 348 34.12 20.78 -4.95
N VAL A 349 33.14 21.38 -5.64
CA VAL A 349 33.09 21.40 -7.10
C VAL A 349 34.13 22.37 -7.67
N PRO A 350 35.06 21.91 -8.54
CA PRO A 350 36.06 22.79 -9.15
C PRO A 350 35.43 23.94 -9.96
N ALA A 351 36.05 25.12 -9.89
CA ALA A 351 35.58 26.29 -10.63
C ALA A 351 35.55 26.01 -12.14
N GLY A 352 34.40 26.30 -12.77
CA GLY A 352 34.19 26.08 -14.22
C GLY A 352 33.50 24.75 -14.58
N VAL A 353 33.30 23.84 -13.62
CA VAL A 353 32.51 22.62 -13.83
C VAL A 353 31.02 22.95 -13.88
N GLU A 354 30.31 22.43 -14.89
CA GLU A 354 28.87 22.63 -15.03
C GLU A 354 28.11 21.93 -13.90
N THR A 355 27.13 22.63 -13.32
CA THR A 355 26.28 22.12 -12.25
C THR A 355 24.81 22.35 -12.59
N LEU A 356 23.96 21.37 -12.31
CA LEU A 356 22.51 21.50 -12.46
C LEU A 356 21.80 21.39 -11.11
N ASP A 357 20.74 22.15 -10.96
CA ASP A 357 19.84 22.12 -9.81
C ASP A 357 18.41 22.48 -10.24
N ILE A 358 17.41 22.00 -9.52
CA ILE A 358 16.01 22.37 -9.71
C ILE A 358 15.48 22.98 -8.42
N SER A 359 15.20 24.28 -8.47
CA SER A 359 14.57 24.97 -7.35
C SER A 359 13.18 24.41 -7.03
N GLY A 360 12.73 24.52 -5.78
CA GLY A 360 11.37 24.13 -5.39
C GLY A 360 10.26 24.88 -6.17
N THR A 361 10.53 26.08 -6.68
CA THR A 361 9.60 26.81 -7.56
C THR A 361 9.49 26.16 -8.93
N GLU A 362 10.62 25.76 -9.51
CA GLU A 362 10.64 25.05 -10.79
C GLU A 362 10.05 23.64 -10.68
N LEU A 363 10.34 22.91 -9.59
CA LEU A 363 9.70 21.61 -9.30
C LEU A 363 8.17 21.74 -9.25
N ARG A 364 7.65 22.73 -8.49
CA ARG A 364 6.20 22.99 -8.43
C ARG A 364 5.62 23.37 -9.79
N LYS A 365 6.36 24.12 -10.62
CA LYS A 365 5.95 24.43 -12.00
C LYS A 365 5.83 23.14 -12.81
N ARG A 366 6.83 22.25 -12.78
CA ARG A 366 6.83 20.97 -13.51
C ARG A 366 5.76 19.98 -13.03
N LEU A 367 5.46 19.97 -11.73
CA LEU A 367 4.33 19.22 -11.18
C LEU A 367 3.00 19.76 -11.75
N LYS A 368 2.79 21.09 -11.67
CA LYS A 368 1.57 21.75 -12.17
C LYS A 368 1.36 21.64 -13.68
N THR A 369 2.43 21.74 -14.48
CA THR A 369 2.33 21.70 -15.95
C THR A 369 2.35 20.29 -16.53
N GLY A 370 2.76 19.29 -15.74
CA GLY A 370 3.02 17.95 -16.26
C GLY A 370 4.37 17.80 -16.97
N ALA A 371 5.20 18.86 -17.01
CA ALA A 371 6.52 18.79 -17.64
C ALA A 371 7.42 17.76 -16.95
N ALA A 372 8.28 17.09 -17.72
CA ALA A 372 9.16 16.05 -17.21
C ALA A 372 10.04 16.57 -16.05
N ILE A 373 10.15 15.78 -14.99
CA ILE A 373 11.12 16.00 -13.91
C ILE A 373 12.29 15.07 -14.24
N PRO A 374 13.52 15.58 -14.41
CA PRO A 374 14.65 14.73 -14.79
C PRO A 374 14.90 13.65 -13.75
N ASP A 375 15.31 12.49 -14.23
CA ASP A 375 15.68 11.33 -13.42
C ASP A 375 16.86 11.65 -12.50
N TRP A 376 17.85 12.42 -12.95
CA TRP A 376 18.94 12.95 -12.12
C TRP A 376 18.46 13.91 -11.04
N PHE A 377 17.25 14.45 -11.07
CA PHE A 377 16.76 15.25 -9.95
C PHE A 377 16.11 14.36 -8.89
N SER A 378 15.19 13.49 -9.33
CA SER A 378 14.39 12.66 -8.42
C SER A 378 14.05 11.33 -9.07
N TYR A 379 13.99 10.27 -8.26
CA TYR A 379 13.56 8.94 -8.71
C TYR A 379 12.13 8.96 -9.26
N ASP A 380 11.87 8.16 -10.30
CA ASP A 380 10.54 8.06 -10.92
C ASP A 380 9.45 7.65 -9.93
N THR A 381 9.76 6.74 -9.00
CA THR A 381 8.84 6.31 -7.94
C THR A 381 8.44 7.47 -7.05
N VAL A 382 9.39 8.33 -6.67
CA VAL A 382 9.14 9.55 -5.89
C VAL A 382 8.34 10.57 -6.71
N VAL A 383 8.71 10.81 -7.97
CA VAL A 383 8.00 11.74 -8.86
C VAL A 383 6.55 11.31 -9.05
N LYS A 384 6.32 10.00 -9.21
CA LYS A 384 4.97 9.43 -9.31
C LYS A 384 4.14 9.74 -8.07
N ARG A 385 4.65 9.51 -6.85
CA ARG A 385 3.96 9.85 -5.59
C ARG A 385 3.63 11.33 -5.49
N LEU A 386 4.54 12.20 -5.92
CA LEU A 386 4.28 13.65 -5.96
C LEU A 386 3.19 14.03 -6.96
N ARG A 387 3.14 13.39 -8.14
CA ARG A 387 2.11 13.67 -9.16
C ARG A 387 0.73 13.11 -8.83
N GLU A 388 0.65 12.07 -8.00
CA GLU A 388 -0.62 11.55 -7.49
C GLU A 388 -1.33 12.61 -6.64
N SER A 389 -0.59 13.32 -5.77
CA SER A 389 -1.14 14.38 -4.91
C SER A 389 -1.17 15.77 -5.55
N TYR A 390 -0.23 16.06 -6.45
CA TYR A 390 -0.16 17.30 -7.23
C TYR A 390 -0.32 17.01 -8.71
N PRO A 391 -1.53 16.64 -9.15
CA PRO A 391 -1.77 16.33 -10.55
C PRO A 391 -1.55 17.58 -11.43
N PRO A 392 -1.22 17.39 -12.72
CA PRO A 392 -1.13 18.50 -13.66
C PRO A 392 -2.49 19.21 -13.82
N ARG A 393 -2.49 20.48 -14.23
CA ARG A 393 -3.71 21.32 -14.29
C ARG A 393 -4.87 20.70 -15.07
N ASN A 394 -4.59 19.98 -16.15
CA ASN A 394 -5.63 19.29 -16.93
C ASN A 394 -6.38 18.20 -16.13
N LYS A 395 -5.83 17.73 -15.02
CA LYS A 395 -6.43 16.76 -14.09
C LYS A 395 -6.88 17.36 -12.75
N GLN A 396 -6.55 18.62 -12.46
CA GLN A 396 -6.96 19.31 -11.22
C GLN A 396 -8.38 19.84 -11.31
N GLY A 397 -9.21 19.70 -10.27
CA GLY A 397 -10.52 20.34 -10.20
C GLY A 397 -10.47 21.88 -10.26
N PHE A 398 -11.61 22.49 -10.54
CA PHE A 398 -11.78 23.95 -10.51
C PHE A 398 -13.22 24.35 -10.25
N VAL A 399 -13.42 25.59 -9.81
CA VAL A 399 -14.74 26.19 -9.60
C VAL A 399 -14.89 27.42 -10.50
N LEU A 400 -15.89 27.39 -11.39
CA LEU A 400 -16.41 28.55 -12.12
C LEU A 400 -17.59 29.11 -11.33
N PHE A 401 -17.37 30.25 -10.68
CA PHE A 401 -18.38 30.89 -9.85
C PHE A 401 -18.99 32.08 -10.60
N LEU A 402 -20.19 31.88 -11.13
CA LEU A 402 -20.96 32.90 -11.84
C LEU A 402 -21.77 33.72 -10.83
N THR A 403 -21.69 35.03 -10.95
CA THR A 403 -22.47 35.99 -10.14
C THR A 403 -23.15 37.00 -11.06
N GLY A 404 -24.38 37.37 -10.76
CA GLY A 404 -25.17 38.30 -11.56
C GLY A 404 -26.59 38.45 -11.02
N LEU A 405 -27.32 39.43 -11.55
CA LEU A 405 -28.72 39.67 -11.21
C LEU A 405 -29.60 38.43 -11.52
N HIS A 406 -30.77 38.34 -10.90
CA HIS A 406 -31.77 37.33 -11.29
C HIS A 406 -32.09 37.48 -12.78
N ASN A 407 -32.26 36.37 -13.50
CA ASN A 407 -32.52 36.37 -14.94
C ASN A 407 -31.48 37.08 -15.83
N SER A 408 -30.24 37.27 -15.34
CA SER A 408 -29.11 37.81 -16.12
C SER A 408 -28.56 36.87 -17.19
N GLY A 409 -29.15 35.69 -17.38
CA GLY A 409 -28.62 34.65 -18.26
C GLY A 409 -27.52 33.77 -17.64
N LYS A 410 -27.08 34.04 -16.41
CA LYS A 410 -26.08 33.23 -15.69
C LYS A 410 -26.42 31.73 -15.63
N ASP A 411 -27.69 31.40 -15.47
CA ASP A 411 -28.15 30.00 -15.35
C ASP A 411 -28.07 29.28 -16.72
N VAL A 412 -28.37 29.99 -17.81
CA VAL A 412 -28.23 29.50 -19.18
C VAL A 412 -26.76 29.33 -19.56
N ILE A 413 -25.90 30.28 -19.17
CA ILE A 413 -24.44 30.19 -19.35
C ILE A 413 -23.91 28.97 -18.59
N ALA A 414 -24.34 28.75 -17.35
CA ALA A 414 -23.91 27.62 -16.54
C ALA A 414 -24.30 26.26 -17.15
N GLN A 415 -25.52 26.12 -17.67
CA GLN A 415 -25.96 24.91 -18.38
C GLN A 415 -25.17 24.69 -19.68
N ALA A 416 -24.93 25.75 -20.45
CA ALA A 416 -24.15 25.63 -21.68
C ALA A 416 -22.67 25.29 -21.41
N LEU A 417 -22.08 25.84 -20.34
CA LEU A 417 -20.75 25.45 -19.85
C LEU A 417 -20.72 23.99 -19.41
N GLN A 418 -21.77 23.50 -18.75
CA GLN A 418 -21.88 22.10 -18.35
C GLN A 418 -21.82 21.17 -19.57
N VAL A 419 -22.62 21.47 -20.61
CA VAL A 419 -22.61 20.70 -21.86
C VAL A 419 -21.23 20.71 -22.51
N ALA A 420 -20.61 21.89 -22.63
CA ALA A 420 -19.29 22.03 -23.26
C ALA A 420 -18.18 21.28 -22.49
N LEU A 421 -18.19 21.31 -21.16
CA LEU A 421 -17.22 20.59 -20.33
C LEU A 421 -17.47 19.08 -20.33
N ASN A 422 -18.72 18.64 -20.38
CA ASN A 422 -19.06 17.23 -20.55
C ASN A 422 -18.65 16.70 -21.92
N GLU A 423 -18.85 17.48 -22.99
CA GLU A 423 -18.39 17.15 -24.35
C GLU A 423 -16.87 17.05 -24.43
N GLN A 424 -16.13 17.89 -23.69
CA GLN A 424 -14.69 17.78 -23.57
C GLN A 424 -14.23 16.47 -22.88
N GLY A 425 -15.05 15.88 -22.00
CA GLY A 425 -14.83 14.56 -21.41
C GLY A 425 -13.69 14.46 -20.38
N GLY A 426 -13.10 15.57 -19.94
CA GLY A 426 -11.89 15.54 -19.11
C GLY A 426 -12.12 15.23 -17.62
N ARG A 427 -13.36 15.34 -17.12
CA ARG A 427 -13.73 15.22 -15.70
C ARG A 427 -15.24 15.24 -15.51
N SER A 428 -15.71 14.86 -14.33
CA SER A 428 -17.10 15.07 -13.92
C SER A 428 -17.41 16.57 -13.75
N VAL A 429 -18.61 16.97 -14.16
CA VAL A 429 -19.09 18.35 -14.06
C VAL A 429 -20.29 18.42 -13.13
N SER A 430 -20.16 19.20 -12.06
CA SER A 430 -21.24 19.44 -11.09
C SER A 430 -21.76 20.86 -11.23
N VAL A 431 -23.06 21.03 -11.35
CA VAL A 431 -23.69 22.35 -11.48
C VAL A 431 -24.53 22.66 -10.25
N LEU A 432 -24.25 23.80 -9.62
CA LEU A 432 -24.94 24.34 -8.47
C LEU A 432 -25.70 25.61 -8.91
N LEU A 433 -26.84 25.42 -9.59
CA LEU A 433 -27.74 26.53 -9.96
C LEU A 433 -28.57 26.94 -8.76
N GLY A 434 -28.83 28.25 -8.60
CA GLY A 434 -29.61 28.79 -7.47
C GLY A 434 -30.99 28.13 -7.28
N ASP A 435 -31.63 27.66 -8.34
CA ASP A 435 -32.96 27.02 -8.31
C ASP A 435 -32.90 25.48 -8.12
N VAL A 436 -31.75 24.84 -8.39
CA VAL A 436 -31.55 23.37 -8.44
C VAL A 436 -30.83 22.82 -7.21
N VAL A 437 -30.37 23.71 -6.34
CA VAL A 437 -29.89 23.34 -5.01
C VAL A 437 -31.00 22.59 -4.26
N LYS A 438 -30.72 21.41 -3.68
CA LYS A 438 -31.67 20.67 -2.83
C LYS A 438 -32.28 21.61 -1.79
N ASP A 439 -33.54 21.38 -1.39
CA ASP A 439 -34.24 22.23 -0.41
C ASP A 439 -33.42 22.44 0.88
N ASP A 440 -32.58 21.47 1.25
CA ASP A 440 -31.66 21.52 2.41
C ASP A 440 -30.57 22.61 2.32
N LEU A 441 -30.21 23.09 1.12
CA LEU A 441 -29.24 24.19 0.97
C LEU A 441 -29.90 25.48 0.46
N LYS A 442 -31.23 25.56 0.36
CA LYS A 442 -31.92 26.82 0.09
C LYS A 442 -32.00 27.67 1.38
N PRO A 443 -31.87 29.00 1.28
CA PRO A 443 -32.09 29.86 2.43
C PRO A 443 -33.59 29.85 2.79
N LYS A 444 -33.90 29.85 4.10
CA LYS A 444 -35.28 29.77 4.61
C LYS A 444 -35.99 31.13 4.55
N SER A 445 -35.24 32.22 4.50
CA SER A 445 -35.68 33.58 4.21
C SER A 445 -34.65 34.30 3.31
N PHE A 446 -34.85 35.59 3.04
CA PHE A 446 -33.98 36.37 2.13
C PHE A 446 -33.23 37.52 2.84
N THR A 447 -32.89 37.38 4.12
CA THR A 447 -32.04 38.38 4.82
C THR A 447 -30.61 38.39 4.24
N PRO A 448 -29.84 39.48 4.42
CA PRO A 448 -28.42 39.51 4.02
C PRO A 448 -27.59 38.38 4.64
N GLU A 449 -27.78 38.11 5.93
CA GLU A 449 -27.06 37.08 6.68
C GLU A 449 -27.36 35.67 6.16
N GLU A 450 -28.63 35.35 5.89
CA GLU A 450 -28.96 34.03 5.36
C GLU A 450 -28.49 33.83 3.90
N ARG A 451 -28.40 34.91 3.11
CA ARG A 451 -27.76 34.84 1.78
C ARG A 451 -26.26 34.58 1.90
N HIS A 452 -25.60 35.19 2.89
CA HIS A 452 -24.21 34.94 3.19
C HIS A 452 -23.98 33.45 3.55
N ASP A 453 -24.79 32.90 4.46
CA ASP A 453 -24.74 31.49 4.87
C ASP A 453 -24.99 30.53 3.69
N ASN A 454 -25.97 30.84 2.83
CA ASN A 454 -26.24 30.03 1.65
C ASN A 454 -25.03 29.98 0.70
N VAL A 455 -24.41 31.12 0.44
CA VAL A 455 -23.22 31.21 -0.40
C VAL A 455 -22.04 30.46 0.23
N GLN A 456 -21.91 30.45 1.56
CA GLN A 456 -20.92 29.65 2.28
C GLN A 456 -21.18 28.14 2.14
N ARG A 457 -22.43 27.67 2.19
CA ARG A 457 -22.77 26.25 1.92
C ARG A 457 -22.38 25.84 0.50
N ILE A 458 -22.66 26.70 -0.49
CA ILE A 458 -22.24 26.48 -1.87
C ILE A 458 -20.70 26.38 -1.95
N ALA A 459 -19.97 27.26 -1.25
CA ALA A 459 -18.51 27.23 -1.21
C ALA A 459 -17.97 25.91 -0.65
N PHE A 460 -18.57 25.39 0.44
CA PHE A 460 -18.19 24.12 1.04
C PHE A 460 -18.40 22.94 0.08
N VAL A 461 -19.60 22.84 -0.53
CA VAL A 461 -19.87 21.76 -1.49
C VAL A 461 -18.96 21.88 -2.72
N ALA A 462 -18.76 23.09 -3.23
CA ALA A 462 -17.89 23.35 -4.36
C ALA A 462 -16.42 23.00 -4.07
N SER A 463 -15.95 23.28 -2.85
CA SER A 463 -14.56 22.97 -2.48
C SER A 463 -14.30 21.47 -2.37
N GLU A 464 -15.23 20.70 -1.79
CA GLU A 464 -15.11 19.23 -1.70
C GLU A 464 -15.15 18.57 -3.09
N LEU A 465 -16.06 19.01 -3.97
CA LEU A 465 -16.14 18.51 -5.35
C LEU A 465 -14.89 18.87 -6.15
N ALA A 466 -14.40 20.11 -6.03
CA ALA A 466 -13.17 20.52 -6.69
C ALA A 466 -11.95 19.76 -6.15
N ARG A 467 -11.89 19.48 -4.83
CA ARG A 467 -10.87 18.63 -4.22
C ARG A 467 -10.84 17.23 -4.83
N ALA A 468 -12.01 16.68 -5.15
CA ALA A 468 -12.15 15.39 -5.85
C ALA A 468 -11.79 15.44 -7.36
N GLY A 469 -11.41 16.60 -7.90
CA GLY A 469 -11.02 16.77 -9.30
C GLY A 469 -12.14 17.21 -10.24
N ALA A 470 -13.35 17.48 -9.74
CA ALA A 470 -14.49 17.88 -10.56
C ALA A 470 -14.34 19.32 -11.11
N ALA A 471 -15.04 19.60 -12.21
CA ALA A 471 -15.37 20.97 -12.59
C ALA A 471 -16.69 21.36 -11.93
N VAL A 472 -16.66 22.36 -11.07
CA VAL A 472 -17.87 22.88 -10.41
C VAL A 472 -18.28 24.18 -11.08
N ILE A 473 -19.55 24.27 -11.48
CA ILE A 473 -20.14 25.51 -11.99
C ILE A 473 -21.21 25.94 -10.98
N ALA A 474 -20.96 27.04 -10.27
CA ALA A 474 -21.92 27.60 -9.32
C ALA A 474 -22.49 28.91 -9.90
N ALA A 475 -23.81 29.09 -9.87
CA ALA A 475 -24.46 30.29 -10.41
C ALA A 475 -25.44 30.98 -9.42
N PRO A 476 -25.04 31.28 -8.17
CA PRO A 476 -25.86 32.07 -7.26
C PRO A 476 -25.91 33.55 -7.66
N VAL A 477 -26.81 34.33 -7.03
CA VAL A 477 -26.80 35.79 -7.19
C VAL A 477 -25.60 36.43 -6.48
N ALA A 478 -25.21 35.92 -5.31
CA ALA A 478 -24.05 36.36 -4.51
C ALA A 478 -23.83 37.90 -4.50
N PRO A 479 -24.79 38.68 -3.97
CA PRO A 479 -24.83 40.14 -4.19
C PRO A 479 -23.71 40.91 -3.49
N GLU A 480 -23.17 40.42 -2.38
CA GLU A 480 -22.19 41.12 -1.56
C GLU A 480 -20.76 40.66 -1.84
N GLU A 481 -19.80 41.60 -1.87
CA GLU A 481 -18.38 41.30 -2.06
C GLU A 481 -17.82 40.45 -0.92
N ARG A 482 -18.27 40.69 0.34
CA ARG A 482 -17.85 39.89 1.50
C ARG A 482 -18.10 38.40 1.31
N SER A 483 -19.24 38.05 0.72
CA SER A 483 -19.66 36.67 0.49
C SER A 483 -18.82 36.02 -0.61
N ARG A 484 -18.55 36.74 -1.70
CA ARG A 484 -17.69 36.26 -2.80
C ARG A 484 -16.23 36.09 -2.37
N ALA A 485 -15.71 37.01 -1.55
CA ALA A 485 -14.37 36.91 -0.99
C ALA A 485 -14.23 35.67 -0.09
N LEU A 486 -15.19 35.43 0.81
CA LEU A 486 -15.21 34.23 1.65
C LEU A 486 -15.27 32.93 0.84
N VAL A 487 -16.08 32.89 -0.23
CA VAL A 487 -16.14 31.73 -1.14
C VAL A 487 -14.78 31.44 -1.74
N LYS A 488 -14.13 32.46 -2.29
CA LYS A 488 -12.80 32.34 -2.88
C LYS A 488 -11.81 31.80 -1.86
N ASP A 489 -11.78 32.40 -0.67
CA ASP A 489 -10.86 31.99 0.39
C ASP A 489 -11.12 30.57 0.85
N THR A 490 -12.38 30.16 0.97
CA THR A 490 -12.78 28.79 1.33
C THR A 490 -12.31 27.79 0.28
N ILE A 491 -12.59 28.04 -1.00
CA ILE A 491 -12.22 27.12 -2.09
C ILE A 491 -10.70 27.02 -2.24
N VAL A 492 -10.00 28.15 -2.22
CA VAL A 492 -8.54 28.19 -2.37
C VAL A 492 -7.84 27.50 -1.19
N SER A 493 -8.36 27.63 0.02
CA SER A 493 -7.74 27.04 1.22
C SER A 493 -8.09 25.57 1.44
N THR A 494 -9.28 25.13 1.04
CA THR A 494 -9.78 23.76 1.37
C THR A 494 -9.70 22.79 0.20
N ALA A 495 -9.86 23.23 -1.06
CA ALA A 495 -9.98 22.30 -2.18
C ALA A 495 -8.65 21.65 -2.63
N GLY A 496 -7.54 21.85 -1.90
CA GLY A 496 -6.24 21.25 -2.22
C GLY A 496 -5.77 21.56 -3.64
N ALA A 497 -5.43 20.53 -4.42
CA ALA A 497 -5.05 20.70 -5.82
C ALA A 497 -6.20 21.23 -6.71
N GLY A 498 -7.44 21.13 -6.25
CA GLY A 498 -8.65 21.67 -6.88
C GLY A 498 -8.98 23.12 -6.54
N GLY A 499 -8.16 23.81 -5.74
CA GLY A 499 -8.34 25.21 -5.31
C GLY A 499 -8.24 26.27 -6.41
N ASN A 500 -8.53 25.91 -7.66
CA ASN A 500 -8.59 26.82 -8.80
C ASN A 500 -9.98 27.47 -8.85
N PHE A 501 -10.09 28.71 -8.39
CA PHE A 501 -11.33 29.49 -8.37
C PHE A 501 -11.32 30.58 -9.45
N PHE A 502 -12.42 30.72 -10.18
CA PHE A 502 -12.63 31.77 -11.17
C PHE A 502 -13.98 32.45 -10.97
N LEU A 503 -13.96 33.77 -10.74
CA LEU A 503 -15.16 34.60 -10.62
C LEU A 503 -15.59 35.12 -12.00
N VAL A 504 -16.77 34.72 -12.44
CA VAL A 504 -17.38 35.17 -13.70
C VAL A 504 -18.52 36.13 -13.37
N HIS A 505 -18.37 37.40 -13.72
CA HIS A 505 -19.41 38.41 -13.56
C HIS A 505 -20.32 38.44 -14.80
N VAL A 506 -21.58 38.07 -14.62
CA VAL A 506 -22.63 38.19 -15.65
C VAL A 506 -23.30 39.55 -15.49
N ALA A 507 -22.68 40.56 -16.09
CA ALA A 507 -22.96 41.99 -15.93
C ALA A 507 -24.15 42.47 -16.79
N THR A 508 -25.17 41.65 -16.94
CA THR A 508 -26.34 41.98 -17.76
C THR A 508 -27.14 43.11 -17.11
N PRO A 509 -27.49 44.19 -17.84
CA PRO A 509 -28.21 45.33 -17.28
C PRO A 509 -29.56 44.94 -16.67
N LEU A 510 -29.91 45.54 -15.52
CA LEU A 510 -31.17 45.27 -14.81
C LEU A 510 -32.40 45.40 -15.71
N ALA A 511 -32.46 46.44 -16.55
CA ALA A 511 -33.57 46.66 -17.48
C ALA A 511 -33.77 45.48 -18.45
N HIS A 512 -32.67 44.85 -18.89
CA HIS A 512 -32.75 43.66 -19.73
C HIS A 512 -33.24 42.44 -18.93
N CYS A 513 -32.68 42.21 -17.74
CA CYS A 513 -33.10 41.13 -16.83
C CYS A 513 -34.61 41.18 -16.54
N GLU A 514 -35.13 42.39 -16.26
CA GLU A 514 -36.56 42.64 -16.05
C GLU A 514 -37.38 42.39 -17.31
N SER A 515 -36.93 42.87 -18.47
CA SER A 515 -37.65 42.69 -19.75
C SER A 515 -37.79 41.22 -20.18
N GLN A 516 -36.86 40.36 -19.76
CA GLN A 516 -36.83 38.95 -20.11
C GLN A 516 -37.49 38.06 -19.04
N ASP A 517 -38.00 38.62 -17.95
CA ASP A 517 -38.59 37.84 -16.86
C ASP A 517 -40.00 37.36 -17.22
N ARG A 518 -40.07 36.11 -17.67
CA ARG A 518 -41.35 35.44 -18.02
C ARG A 518 -42.10 34.89 -16.81
N ARG A 519 -41.48 34.82 -15.63
CA ARG A 519 -42.09 34.29 -14.39
C ARG A 519 -42.71 35.41 -13.55
N GLY A 520 -42.50 36.68 -13.92
CA GLY A 520 -43.07 37.84 -13.25
C GLY A 520 -42.51 38.08 -11.85
N VAL A 521 -41.33 37.55 -11.53
CA VAL A 521 -40.67 37.67 -10.22
C VAL A 521 -40.27 39.12 -9.94
N TYR A 522 -39.75 39.83 -10.95
CA TYR A 522 -39.45 41.26 -10.84
C TYR A 522 -40.72 42.11 -10.66
N ALA A 523 -41.81 41.77 -11.34
CA ALA A 523 -43.10 42.44 -11.14
C ALA A 523 -43.64 42.23 -9.71
N GLN A 524 -43.52 41.01 -9.18
CA GLN A 524 -43.84 40.68 -7.79
C GLN A 524 -42.93 41.37 -6.77
N ALA A 525 -41.65 41.61 -7.10
CA ALA A 525 -40.76 42.40 -6.25
C ALA A 525 -41.16 43.89 -6.25
N ARG A 526 -41.43 44.46 -7.43
CA ARG A 526 -41.82 45.87 -7.61
C ARG A 526 -43.15 46.21 -6.93
N ASN A 527 -44.11 45.29 -6.95
CA ASN A 527 -45.40 45.46 -6.28
C ASN A 527 -45.40 45.11 -4.77
N GLY A 528 -44.24 44.75 -4.21
CA GLY A 528 -44.06 44.49 -2.78
C GLY A 528 -44.42 43.08 -2.30
N THR A 529 -44.81 42.16 -3.21
CA THR A 529 -45.08 40.75 -2.88
C THR A 529 -43.81 40.03 -2.41
N ILE A 530 -42.67 40.29 -3.06
CA ILE A 530 -41.35 39.72 -2.68
C ILE A 530 -40.50 40.83 -2.05
N LYS A 531 -40.21 40.72 -0.75
CA LYS A 531 -39.33 41.66 -0.04
C LYS A 531 -37.86 41.29 -0.16
N GLY A 532 -36.99 42.29 -0.18
CA GLY A 532 -35.53 42.10 -0.20
C GLY A 532 -34.97 41.60 -1.55
N PHE A 533 -35.72 41.70 -2.65
CA PHE A 533 -35.25 41.22 -3.95
C PHE A 533 -34.06 42.04 -4.48
N VAL A 534 -32.97 41.35 -4.87
CA VAL A 534 -31.72 41.97 -5.35
C VAL A 534 -31.96 42.69 -6.68
N GLY A 535 -31.53 43.96 -6.75
CA GLY A 535 -31.71 44.83 -7.91
C GLY A 535 -32.98 45.69 -7.87
N VAL A 536 -33.91 45.42 -6.95
CA VAL A 536 -35.13 46.24 -6.75
C VAL A 536 -35.15 46.87 -5.36
N ASN A 537 -35.20 46.05 -4.31
CA ASN A 537 -35.31 46.49 -2.91
C ASN A 537 -34.08 46.11 -2.06
N ALA A 538 -33.10 45.39 -2.64
CA ALA A 538 -31.82 45.10 -2.04
C ALA A 538 -30.67 45.36 -3.05
N PRO A 539 -29.49 45.82 -2.61
CA PRO A 539 -28.40 46.17 -3.51
C PRO A 539 -27.72 44.93 -4.12
N TYR A 540 -27.10 45.12 -5.29
CA TYR A 540 -26.12 44.21 -5.89
C TYR A 540 -24.78 44.93 -6.00
N GLU A 541 -23.76 44.48 -5.28
CA GLU A 541 -22.42 45.05 -5.35
C GLU A 541 -21.70 44.45 -6.55
N SER A 542 -21.51 45.22 -7.62
CA SER A 542 -20.78 44.77 -8.81
C SER A 542 -19.35 44.32 -8.45
N PRO A 543 -18.92 43.11 -8.85
CA PRO A 543 -17.57 42.63 -8.61
C PRO A 543 -16.50 43.56 -9.19
N LYS A 544 -15.52 43.97 -8.37
CA LYS A 544 -14.42 44.86 -8.79
C LYS A 544 -13.27 44.11 -9.46
N LYS A 545 -13.08 42.83 -9.14
CA LYS A 545 -11.96 41.99 -9.58
C LYS A 545 -12.45 40.61 -10.05
N ALA A 546 -13.41 40.60 -10.98
CA ALA A 546 -13.81 39.36 -11.65
C ALA A 546 -12.70 38.87 -12.59
N ASP A 547 -12.51 37.56 -12.67
CA ASP A 547 -11.56 36.93 -13.62
C ASP A 547 -12.09 37.04 -15.05
N LEU A 548 -13.41 37.09 -15.23
CA LEU A 548 -14.08 37.32 -16.49
C LEU A 548 -15.38 38.11 -16.28
N THR A 549 -15.67 39.08 -17.16
CA THR A 549 -16.94 39.82 -17.18
C THR A 549 -17.62 39.61 -18.52
N VAL A 550 -18.92 39.29 -18.52
CA VAL A 550 -19.72 39.00 -19.71
C VAL A 550 -21.08 39.67 -19.65
N ASP A 551 -21.65 39.99 -20.81
CA ASP A 551 -22.97 40.62 -20.93
C ASP A 551 -23.77 39.99 -22.09
N VAL A 552 -24.92 39.39 -21.78
CA VAL A 552 -25.75 38.68 -22.77
C VAL A 552 -26.45 39.61 -23.76
N THR A 553 -26.46 40.92 -23.52
CA THR A 553 -27.00 41.92 -24.46
C THR A 553 -26.05 42.24 -25.60
N THR A 554 -24.74 42.02 -25.39
CA THR A 554 -23.70 42.30 -26.37
C THR A 554 -23.01 41.04 -26.89
N GLN A 555 -23.15 39.91 -26.17
CA GLN A 555 -22.53 38.64 -26.49
C GLN A 555 -23.57 37.51 -26.50
N ASN A 556 -23.45 36.58 -27.46
CA ASN A 556 -24.30 35.39 -27.45
C ASN A 556 -23.72 34.29 -26.53
N ILE A 557 -24.59 33.37 -26.07
CA ILE A 557 -24.19 32.31 -25.15
C ILE A 557 -23.04 31.44 -25.68
N PRO A 558 -23.02 30.99 -26.96
CA PRO A 558 -21.89 30.22 -27.48
C PRO A 558 -20.55 30.98 -27.47
N SER A 559 -20.54 32.29 -27.71
CA SER A 559 -19.30 33.08 -27.65
C SER A 559 -18.82 33.25 -26.21
N ILE A 560 -19.75 33.45 -25.27
CA ILE A 560 -19.46 33.48 -23.84
C ILE A 560 -18.86 32.15 -23.37
N VAL A 561 -19.43 31.01 -23.77
CA VAL A 561 -18.96 29.65 -23.40
C VAL A 561 -17.62 29.31 -24.06
N ARG A 562 -17.37 29.79 -25.29
CA ARG A 562 -16.08 29.60 -25.96
C ARG A 562 -14.93 30.35 -25.28
N ILE A 563 -15.17 31.45 -24.56
CA ILE A 563 -14.09 32.19 -23.90
C ILE A 563 -13.43 31.34 -22.79
N PRO A 564 -14.18 30.63 -21.93
CA PRO A 564 -13.64 29.61 -21.04
C PRO A 564 -13.08 28.35 -21.75
N CYS A 565 -13.61 27.97 -22.91
CA CYS A 565 -13.30 26.69 -23.57
C CYS A 565 -12.24 26.74 -24.71
N ALA A 566 -11.97 27.89 -25.33
CA ALA A 566 -11.12 28.03 -26.52
C ALA A 566 -9.83 28.82 -26.23
N GLY A 567 -8.77 28.12 -25.82
CA GLY A 567 -7.38 28.61 -25.80
C GLY A 567 -6.53 28.02 -24.67
N PRO A 568 -5.19 27.89 -24.83
CA PRO A 568 -4.31 27.59 -23.71
C PRO A 568 -4.45 28.73 -22.70
N PHE A 569 -4.72 28.41 -21.43
CA PHE A 569 -4.85 29.36 -20.32
C PHE A 569 -4.01 30.65 -20.53
N PRO A 570 -4.64 31.79 -20.89
CA PRO A 570 -3.94 33.05 -21.00
C PRO A 570 -3.56 33.51 -19.59
N THR A 571 -2.26 33.65 -19.36
CA THR A 571 -1.70 34.34 -18.21
C THR A 571 -1.99 35.84 -18.31
N PHE A 572 -2.62 36.42 -17.28
CA PHE A 572 -2.40 37.84 -16.96
C PHE A 572 -0.96 38.01 -16.45
N SER A 573 -0.13 38.64 -17.29
CA SER A 573 1.08 39.42 -17.00
C SER A 573 1.83 39.18 -15.67
N LYS A 574 2.81 38.27 -15.71
CA LYS A 574 4.21 38.52 -15.29
C LYS A 574 5.11 37.47 -15.96
N PHE A 575 5.71 37.88 -17.09
CA PHE A 575 6.98 37.47 -17.71
C PHE A 575 7.43 35.97 -17.71
N SER A 576 7.43 35.43 -18.94
CA SER A 576 8.58 34.85 -19.68
C SER A 576 8.81 33.32 -19.76
N ILE A 577 9.07 32.91 -21.02
CA ILE A 577 9.69 31.67 -21.56
C ILE A 577 8.71 30.46 -21.61
N MET A 578 8.22 29.91 -22.75
CA MET A 578 8.87 29.53 -24.01
C MET A 578 7.82 28.95 -25.00
N LEU A 579 8.04 29.13 -26.30
CA LEU A 579 7.29 28.55 -27.43
C LEU A 579 7.99 27.27 -27.96
N SER A 580 7.22 26.23 -28.30
CA SER A 580 7.37 25.28 -29.43
C SER A 580 6.51 24.06 -29.08
N VAL A 581 5.51 23.63 -29.83
CA VAL A 581 5.47 23.14 -31.21
C VAL A 581 4.01 23.31 -31.71
N ILE A 582 3.78 23.29 -33.03
CA ILE A 582 2.50 23.36 -33.77
C ILE A 582 2.22 24.74 -34.41
N ARG A 583 2.84 24.97 -35.57
CA ARG A 583 2.21 25.70 -36.68
C ARG A 583 2.50 24.95 -37.97
N ARG A 584 1.45 24.35 -38.54
CA ARG A 584 1.02 24.39 -39.97
C ARG A 584 0.24 23.12 -40.34
N GLY A 585 -1.08 23.24 -40.27
CA GLY A 585 -1.98 22.46 -41.14
C GLY A 585 -2.09 23.11 -42.53
N PRO A 586 -2.57 22.37 -43.54
CA PRO A 586 -2.28 22.61 -44.95
C PRO A 586 -3.18 23.66 -45.59
N ARG A 587 -2.62 24.42 -46.55
CA ARG A 587 -3.39 25.24 -47.50
C ARG A 587 -3.35 24.60 -48.90
N SER A 588 -4.55 24.39 -49.43
CA SER A 588 -5.00 24.48 -50.83
C SER A 588 -4.14 23.95 -51.99
N PHE A 589 -4.80 23.10 -52.79
CA PHE A 589 -4.51 22.63 -54.14
C PHE A 589 -3.81 23.61 -55.10
N GLY A 590 -2.85 23.09 -55.88
CA GLY A 590 -2.26 23.74 -57.05
C GLY A 590 -1.32 22.83 -57.84
N ARG A 591 -1.83 22.32 -58.97
CA ARG A 591 -1.25 21.65 -60.16
C ARG A 591 0.22 21.16 -60.22
N LEU A 592 0.30 19.91 -60.67
CA LEU A 592 1.37 19.13 -61.32
C LEU A 592 2.38 19.87 -62.23
N SER A 593 3.66 19.49 -62.15
CA SER A 593 4.44 18.92 -63.27
C SER A 593 5.80 18.34 -62.80
N SER A 594 6.26 17.36 -63.57
CA SER A 594 7.31 16.33 -63.37
C SER A 594 8.76 16.84 -63.62
N PRO A 595 9.82 15.99 -63.76
CA PRO A 595 10.56 15.24 -62.73
C PRO A 595 12.09 15.52 -62.77
N TYR A 596 12.86 15.18 -61.72
CA TYR A 596 14.27 14.79 -61.91
C TYR A 596 14.71 13.75 -60.88
N ARG A 597 15.27 12.65 -61.40
CA ARG A 597 16.02 11.59 -60.69
C ARG A 597 17.43 12.09 -60.32
N LEU A 598 18.00 11.53 -59.24
CA LEU A 598 19.41 11.09 -59.01
C LEU A 598 19.52 10.74 -57.51
N SER A 599 19.50 9.46 -57.12
CA SER A 599 20.62 8.52 -56.91
C SER A 599 21.56 8.85 -55.72
N SER A 600 21.41 8.02 -54.68
CA SER A 600 22.44 7.40 -53.81
C SER A 600 23.46 8.26 -53.03
N GLY A 601 23.42 8.13 -51.70
CA GLY A 601 24.53 8.45 -50.79
C GLY A 601 24.13 8.33 -49.30
N ASN A 602 24.64 7.31 -48.61
CA ASN A 602 24.39 6.96 -47.20
C ASN A 602 24.75 8.08 -46.20
N ILE A 603 23.83 8.43 -45.29
CA ILE A 603 24.14 9.00 -43.96
C ILE A 603 23.15 8.44 -42.91
N LEU A 604 23.71 8.06 -41.76
CA LEU A 604 23.12 7.49 -40.55
C LEU A 604 21.68 7.94 -40.21
N ARG A 605 20.80 6.98 -39.87
CA ARG A 605 19.53 7.23 -39.19
C ARG A 605 19.65 6.96 -37.69
N VAL A 606 19.74 8.06 -36.94
CA VAL A 606 19.27 8.17 -35.55
C VAL A 606 17.77 7.88 -35.52
N VAL A 607 17.33 6.84 -34.82
CA VAL A 607 15.91 6.58 -34.59
C VAL A 607 15.45 7.49 -33.44
N ALA A 608 15.02 8.70 -33.80
CA ALA A 608 14.25 9.56 -32.92
C ALA A 608 12.83 8.98 -32.79
N ALA A 609 12.51 8.35 -31.66
CA ALA A 609 11.16 7.96 -31.30
C ALA A 609 10.32 9.22 -31.06
N THR A 610 9.57 9.62 -32.08
CA THR A 610 8.62 10.73 -32.02
C THR A 610 7.45 10.28 -31.13
N ARG A 611 7.29 10.87 -29.93
CA ARG A 611 6.08 10.70 -29.11
C ARG A 611 4.90 11.35 -29.84
N THR A 612 4.07 10.53 -30.45
CA THR A 612 2.71 10.86 -30.88
C THR A 612 1.88 11.25 -29.66
N MET A 613 1.17 12.39 -29.76
CA MET A 613 0.14 12.77 -28.79
C MET A 613 -0.96 11.69 -28.80
N SER A 614 -1.29 11.13 -27.63
CA SER A 614 -2.43 10.22 -27.50
C SER A 614 -3.72 11.01 -27.65
N VAL A 615 -4.24 11.06 -28.87
CA VAL A 615 -5.66 11.20 -29.12
C VAL A 615 -6.33 10.04 -28.38
N TYR A 616 -7.18 10.31 -27.38
CA TYR A 616 -8.13 9.31 -26.90
C TYR A 616 -9.05 9.03 -28.10
N HIS A 617 -8.66 8.04 -28.90
CA HIS A 617 -9.56 7.39 -29.82
C HIS A 617 -10.61 6.73 -28.94
N GLY A 618 -11.89 6.83 -29.32
CA GLY A 618 -12.90 5.94 -28.76
C GLY A 618 -12.39 4.50 -28.84
N GLU A 619 -12.73 3.68 -27.86
CA GLU A 619 -12.30 2.29 -27.84
C GLU A 619 -12.75 1.61 -29.15
N SER A 620 -11.80 1.01 -29.85
CA SER A 620 -12.09 0.28 -31.08
C SER A 620 -12.94 -0.93 -30.75
N THR A 621 -14.08 -1.09 -31.42
CA THR A 621 -14.90 -2.31 -31.34
C THR A 621 -14.34 -3.45 -32.18
N ILE A 622 -13.25 -3.22 -32.93
CA ILE A 622 -12.55 -4.25 -33.69
C ILE A 622 -11.92 -5.22 -32.68
N ARG A 623 -12.37 -6.49 -32.71
CA ARG A 623 -11.78 -7.54 -31.88
C ARG A 623 -10.30 -7.74 -32.28
N PRO A 624 -9.36 -7.66 -31.33
CA PRO A 624 -7.96 -7.94 -31.60
C PRO A 624 -7.74 -9.44 -31.79
N GLU A 625 -6.57 -9.80 -32.33
CA GLU A 625 -6.09 -11.18 -32.31
C GLU A 625 -5.90 -11.68 -30.88
N PRO A 626 -6.14 -12.98 -30.61
CA PRO A 626 -5.88 -13.56 -29.31
C PRO A 626 -4.43 -13.38 -28.86
N ASP A 627 -4.27 -13.08 -27.56
CA ASP A 627 -3.00 -12.93 -26.89
C ASP A 627 -2.11 -14.15 -27.15
N LYS A 628 -0.83 -13.89 -27.45
CA LYS A 628 0.12 -14.95 -27.86
C LYS A 628 0.16 -16.10 -26.85
N VAL A 629 0.17 -15.80 -25.55
CA VAL A 629 0.22 -16.82 -24.49
C VAL A 629 -0.97 -17.77 -24.54
N LEU A 630 -2.18 -17.28 -24.89
CA LEU A 630 -3.36 -18.15 -25.01
C LEU A 630 -3.20 -19.12 -26.18
N LYS A 631 -2.65 -18.64 -27.30
CA LYS A 631 -2.34 -19.46 -28.47
C LYS A 631 -1.27 -20.49 -28.15
N ASP A 632 -0.19 -20.08 -27.49
CA ASP A 632 0.90 -20.98 -27.10
C ASP A 632 0.41 -22.11 -26.18
N ILE A 633 -0.51 -21.81 -25.25
CA ILE A 633 -1.14 -22.81 -24.37
C ILE A 633 -2.02 -23.77 -25.18
N ALA A 634 -2.85 -23.25 -26.09
CA ALA A 634 -3.70 -24.09 -26.94
C ALA A 634 -2.88 -24.97 -27.90
N ASP A 635 -1.83 -24.40 -28.50
CA ASP A 635 -0.87 -25.11 -29.35
C ASP A 635 -0.19 -26.25 -28.58
N TYR A 636 0.22 -25.99 -27.33
CA TYR A 636 0.83 -27.01 -26.50
C TYR A 636 -0.14 -28.15 -26.16
N VAL A 637 -1.38 -27.84 -25.77
CA VAL A 637 -2.37 -28.87 -25.44
C VAL A 637 -2.71 -29.76 -26.65
N HIS A 638 -2.93 -29.15 -27.82
CA HIS A 638 -3.38 -29.86 -29.03
C HIS A 638 -2.24 -30.53 -29.80
N ASN A 639 -1.08 -29.88 -29.91
CA ASN A 639 -0.04 -30.26 -30.88
C ASN A 639 1.20 -30.89 -30.23
N TYR A 640 1.46 -30.65 -28.94
CA TYR A 640 2.62 -31.26 -28.29
C TYR A 640 2.37 -32.75 -28.03
N GLN A 641 3.33 -33.57 -28.46
CA GLN A 641 3.33 -35.00 -28.20
C GLN A 641 4.33 -35.31 -27.08
N VAL A 642 3.83 -35.89 -26.00
CA VAL A 642 4.69 -36.35 -24.90
C VAL A 642 5.39 -37.63 -25.33
N THR A 643 6.73 -37.63 -25.31
CA THR A 643 7.56 -38.77 -25.72
C THR A 643 8.49 -39.28 -24.63
N SER A 644 8.44 -38.67 -23.44
CA SER A 644 9.33 -39.00 -22.31
C SER A 644 8.78 -40.13 -21.46
N ASP A 645 9.44 -41.29 -21.50
CA ASP A 645 9.12 -42.45 -20.64
C ASP A 645 9.19 -42.10 -19.15
N LEU A 646 10.16 -41.26 -18.77
CA LEU A 646 10.31 -40.78 -17.39
C LEU A 646 9.10 -39.94 -16.96
N ALA A 647 8.57 -39.10 -17.86
CA ALA A 647 7.39 -38.30 -17.59
C ALA A 647 6.15 -39.18 -17.39
N PHE A 648 5.94 -40.19 -18.24
CA PHE A 648 4.83 -41.14 -18.09
C PHE A 648 4.93 -41.97 -16.80
N GLU A 649 6.12 -42.48 -16.47
CA GLU A 649 6.32 -43.24 -15.24
C GLU A 649 6.11 -42.34 -14.00
N THR A 650 6.58 -41.10 -14.04
CA THR A 650 6.35 -40.15 -12.94
C THR A 650 4.87 -39.75 -12.84
N ALA A 651 4.19 -39.54 -13.96
CA ALA A 651 2.75 -39.27 -13.99
C ALA A 651 1.93 -40.43 -13.41
N ARG A 652 2.35 -41.68 -13.66
CA ARG A 652 1.74 -42.89 -13.07
C ARG A 652 1.86 -42.86 -11.55
N LEU A 653 3.03 -42.55 -11.02
CA LEU A 653 3.24 -42.40 -9.57
C LEU A 653 2.40 -41.25 -9.00
N CYS A 654 2.35 -40.10 -9.67
CA CYS A 654 1.48 -38.98 -9.28
C CYS A 654 0.00 -39.38 -9.24
N LEU A 655 -0.49 -40.10 -10.25
CA LEU A 655 -1.89 -40.54 -10.32
C LEU A 655 -2.25 -41.42 -9.12
N ILE A 656 -1.43 -42.41 -8.82
CA ILE A 656 -1.64 -43.36 -7.72
C ILE A 656 -1.59 -42.62 -6.38
N ASP A 657 -0.55 -41.81 -6.15
CA ASP A 657 -0.40 -41.04 -4.92
C ASP A 657 -1.57 -40.08 -4.69
N THR A 658 -1.99 -39.39 -5.75
CA THR A 658 -3.10 -38.42 -5.72
C THR A 658 -4.43 -39.09 -5.35
N ILE A 659 -4.75 -40.25 -5.94
CA ILE A 659 -5.96 -41.00 -5.60
C ILE A 659 -5.90 -41.52 -4.17
N GLY A 660 -4.75 -42.07 -3.75
CA GLY A 660 -4.55 -42.52 -2.37
C GLY A 660 -4.77 -41.40 -1.36
N CYS A 661 -4.16 -40.22 -1.59
CA CYS A 661 -4.33 -39.05 -0.73
C CYS A 661 -5.77 -38.55 -0.70
N GLY A 662 -6.47 -38.59 -1.83
CA GLY A 662 -7.90 -38.27 -1.89
C GLY A 662 -8.74 -39.19 -0.99
N LEU A 663 -8.47 -40.50 -1.04
CA LEU A 663 -9.16 -41.48 -0.20
C LEU A 663 -8.87 -41.25 1.28
N GLU A 664 -7.61 -41.04 1.66
CA GLU A 664 -7.23 -40.68 3.04
C GLU A 664 -7.96 -39.41 3.51
N GLY A 665 -8.15 -38.42 2.62
CA GLY A 665 -8.94 -37.22 2.92
C GLY A 665 -10.38 -37.51 3.34
N LEU A 666 -11.02 -38.56 2.80
CA LEU A 666 -12.40 -38.94 3.14
C LEU A 666 -12.56 -39.45 4.58
N ARG A 667 -11.47 -39.83 5.26
CA ARG A 667 -11.52 -40.18 6.70
C ARG A 667 -11.83 -38.97 7.58
N PHE A 668 -11.62 -37.76 7.07
CA PHE A 668 -11.84 -36.53 7.81
C PHE A 668 -13.25 -36.00 7.53
N GLU A 669 -14.06 -35.86 8.57
CA GLU A 669 -15.46 -35.42 8.47
C GLU A 669 -15.58 -34.04 7.78
N GLY A 670 -14.61 -33.15 8.01
CA GLY A 670 -14.59 -31.86 7.35
C GLY A 670 -14.40 -31.94 5.83
N CYS A 671 -13.80 -33.01 5.30
CA CYS A 671 -13.73 -33.27 3.87
C CYS A 671 -15.05 -33.82 3.36
N SER A 672 -15.54 -34.91 3.97
CA SER A 672 -16.73 -35.61 3.50
C SER A 672 -17.99 -34.73 3.52
N ARG A 673 -18.12 -33.80 4.48
CA ARG A 673 -19.22 -32.82 4.54
C ARG A 673 -19.27 -31.84 3.36
N LEU A 674 -18.16 -31.62 2.64
CA LEU A 674 -18.12 -30.73 1.48
C LEU A 674 -18.51 -31.45 0.17
N LEU A 675 -18.50 -32.79 0.19
CA LEU A 675 -18.77 -33.63 -0.96
C LEU A 675 -20.27 -33.90 -1.12
N GLY A 676 -20.64 -34.46 -2.26
CA GLY A 676 -22.01 -34.80 -2.64
C GLY A 676 -22.60 -33.86 -3.70
N PRO A 677 -23.84 -34.18 -4.13
CA PRO A 677 -24.60 -33.34 -5.06
C PRO A 677 -25.01 -32.01 -4.41
N VAL A 678 -25.31 -31.00 -5.23
CA VAL A 678 -25.86 -29.73 -4.74
C VAL A 678 -27.26 -29.92 -4.14
N VAL A 679 -28.07 -30.77 -4.78
CA VAL A 679 -29.38 -31.18 -4.29
C VAL A 679 -29.26 -32.61 -3.76
N GLU A 680 -29.46 -32.79 -2.47
CA GLU A 680 -29.35 -34.09 -1.80
C GLU A 680 -30.20 -35.16 -2.49
N GLY A 681 -29.66 -36.38 -2.59
CA GLY A 681 -30.30 -37.51 -3.28
C GLY A 681 -30.18 -37.50 -4.80
N THR A 682 -29.63 -36.44 -5.42
CA THR A 682 -29.45 -36.40 -6.89
C THR A 682 -28.43 -37.44 -7.36
N THR A 683 -28.84 -38.25 -8.33
CA THR A 683 -27.96 -39.17 -9.08
C THR A 683 -28.07 -38.83 -10.55
N VAL A 684 -26.94 -38.61 -11.21
CA VAL A 684 -26.89 -38.26 -12.65
C VAL A 684 -26.59 -39.52 -13.46
N PRO A 685 -27.52 -40.02 -14.31
CA PRO A 685 -27.26 -41.19 -15.15
C PRO A 685 -26.05 -40.98 -16.06
N ASN A 686 -25.15 -41.96 -16.11
CA ASN A 686 -23.89 -41.89 -16.86
C ASN A 686 -23.04 -40.65 -16.49
N GLY A 687 -23.24 -40.12 -15.27
CA GLY A 687 -22.45 -39.04 -14.69
C GLY A 687 -21.11 -39.54 -14.16
N THR A 688 -20.25 -38.59 -13.82
CA THR A 688 -18.94 -38.81 -13.20
C THR A 688 -19.09 -39.48 -11.85
N ARG A 689 -18.36 -40.57 -11.61
CA ARG A 689 -18.28 -41.21 -10.29
C ARG A 689 -17.14 -40.64 -9.46
N VAL A 690 -17.37 -40.50 -8.15
CA VAL A 690 -16.39 -39.95 -7.20
C VAL A 690 -15.71 -41.09 -6.42
N PRO A 691 -14.37 -41.27 -6.54
CA PRO A 691 -13.63 -42.30 -5.81
C PRO A 691 -13.91 -42.28 -4.29
N GLY A 692 -14.01 -43.47 -3.68
CA GLY A 692 -14.25 -43.68 -2.25
C GLY A 692 -15.69 -43.44 -1.79
N THR A 693 -16.59 -43.07 -2.70
CA THR A 693 -18.01 -42.78 -2.41
C THR A 693 -18.95 -43.55 -3.35
N ASN A 694 -20.25 -43.46 -3.12
CA ASN A 694 -21.30 -43.95 -4.03
C ASN A 694 -21.88 -42.83 -4.91
N TYR A 695 -21.27 -41.63 -4.93
CA TYR A 695 -21.80 -40.49 -5.68
C TYR A 695 -21.58 -40.64 -7.17
N GLN A 696 -22.63 -40.35 -7.94
CA GLN A 696 -22.60 -40.22 -9.39
C GLN A 696 -23.23 -38.88 -9.79
N LEU A 697 -22.38 -37.96 -10.26
CA LEU A 697 -22.66 -36.53 -10.36
C LEU A 697 -22.48 -36.01 -11.78
N ASP A 698 -22.96 -34.80 -12.08
CA ASP A 698 -22.58 -34.11 -13.31
C ASP A 698 -21.07 -33.81 -13.31
N PRO A 699 -20.41 -33.61 -14.47
CA PRO A 699 -18.96 -33.45 -14.54
C PRO A 699 -18.44 -32.20 -13.82
N ILE A 700 -19.25 -31.14 -13.64
CA ILE A 700 -18.83 -29.94 -12.90
C ILE A 700 -18.76 -30.28 -11.41
N ARG A 701 -19.81 -30.89 -10.87
CA ARG A 701 -19.84 -31.28 -9.46
C ARG A 701 -18.91 -32.44 -9.17
N GLY A 702 -18.75 -33.38 -10.09
CA GLY A 702 -17.72 -34.43 -10.04
C GLY A 702 -16.31 -33.83 -9.90
N ALA A 703 -15.97 -32.84 -10.73
CA ALA A 703 -14.68 -32.15 -10.67
C ALA A 703 -14.46 -31.43 -9.32
N PHE A 704 -15.50 -30.79 -8.77
CA PHE A 704 -15.45 -30.21 -7.43
C PHE A 704 -15.11 -31.24 -6.36
N ASN A 705 -15.81 -32.37 -6.40
CA ASN A 705 -15.70 -33.41 -5.38
C ASN A 705 -14.33 -34.08 -5.40
N ILE A 706 -13.89 -34.52 -6.58
CA ILE A 706 -12.60 -35.17 -6.78
C ILE A 706 -11.46 -34.20 -6.44
N GLY A 707 -11.52 -32.95 -6.91
CA GLY A 707 -10.50 -31.95 -6.58
C GLY A 707 -10.46 -31.58 -5.10
N THR A 708 -11.61 -31.53 -4.43
CA THR A 708 -11.68 -31.25 -2.98
C THR A 708 -11.06 -32.37 -2.16
N MET A 709 -11.40 -33.63 -2.42
CA MET A 709 -10.83 -34.75 -1.66
C MET A 709 -9.31 -34.85 -1.86
N ILE A 710 -8.82 -34.64 -3.09
CA ILE A 710 -7.39 -34.63 -3.41
C ILE A 710 -6.65 -33.55 -2.62
N ARG A 711 -7.19 -32.33 -2.62
CA ARG A 711 -6.51 -31.17 -2.01
C ARG A 711 -6.57 -31.16 -0.49
N TYR A 712 -7.53 -31.87 0.11
CA TYR A 712 -7.94 -31.67 1.49
C TYR A 712 -6.77 -31.72 2.48
N LEU A 713 -5.91 -32.73 2.33
CA LEU A 713 -4.77 -33.00 3.20
C LEU A 713 -3.45 -32.39 2.73
N ASP A 714 -3.38 -31.89 1.49
CA ASP A 714 -2.12 -31.37 0.94
C ASP A 714 -0.96 -32.38 1.06
N PHE A 715 -1.22 -33.66 0.82
CA PHE A 715 -0.26 -34.73 1.14
C PHE A 715 0.22 -35.47 -0.11
N ASN A 716 0.26 -34.86 -1.28
CA ASN A 716 0.70 -35.52 -2.52
C ASN A 716 1.90 -34.79 -3.16
N ASP A 717 1.79 -34.34 -4.40
CA ASP A 717 2.91 -33.75 -5.13
C ASP A 717 3.03 -32.22 -4.92
N CYS A 718 4.21 -31.71 -5.27
CA CYS A 718 4.49 -30.29 -5.33
C CYS A 718 5.58 -30.01 -6.37
N PHE A 719 5.57 -28.79 -6.92
CA PHE A 719 6.66 -28.27 -7.72
C PHE A 719 7.12 -26.90 -7.22
N LEU A 720 8.45 -26.74 -7.13
CA LEU A 720 9.09 -25.51 -6.65
C LEU A 720 9.30 -24.54 -7.82
N ALA A 721 8.59 -23.41 -7.80
CA ALA A 721 8.79 -22.28 -8.72
C ALA A 721 8.82 -20.95 -7.94
N ALA A 722 8.80 -19.81 -8.64
CA ALA A 722 8.74 -18.49 -7.98
C ALA A 722 7.54 -18.38 -7.02
N GLU A 723 6.43 -19.02 -7.40
CA GLU A 723 5.34 -19.44 -6.52
C GLU A 723 5.21 -20.96 -6.66
N TRP A 724 5.06 -21.70 -5.57
CA TRP A 724 4.93 -23.16 -5.59
C TRP A 724 3.51 -23.58 -5.97
N GLY A 725 3.38 -24.74 -6.61
CA GLY A 725 2.10 -25.30 -7.04
C GLY A 725 1.89 -26.74 -6.62
N HIS A 726 0.64 -27.19 -6.66
CA HIS A 726 0.25 -28.61 -6.54
C HIS A 726 -0.34 -29.03 -7.89
N PRO A 727 0.51 -29.49 -8.81
CA PRO A 727 0.05 -29.83 -10.15
C PRO A 727 -1.02 -30.92 -10.20
N SER A 728 -1.05 -31.85 -9.24
CA SER A 728 -2.13 -32.84 -9.11
C SER A 728 -3.53 -32.27 -8.85
N ASP A 729 -3.64 -31.00 -8.43
CA ASP A 729 -4.92 -30.33 -8.24
C ASP A 729 -5.78 -30.41 -9.51
N ASN A 730 -5.14 -30.45 -10.69
CA ASN A 730 -5.80 -30.55 -11.98
C ASN A 730 -6.47 -31.92 -12.23
N LEU A 731 -6.10 -32.98 -11.49
CA LEU A 731 -6.68 -34.31 -11.68
C LEU A 731 -8.19 -34.30 -11.43
N GLY A 732 -8.69 -33.44 -10.54
CA GLY A 732 -10.13 -33.29 -10.30
C GLY A 732 -10.91 -33.01 -11.59
N ALA A 733 -10.43 -32.07 -12.40
CA ALA A 733 -11.04 -31.73 -13.68
C ALA A 733 -10.79 -32.81 -14.75
N ILE A 734 -9.55 -33.31 -14.85
CA ILE A 734 -9.15 -34.32 -15.85
C ILE A 734 -9.97 -35.60 -15.68
N LEU A 735 -9.97 -36.19 -14.48
CA LEU A 735 -10.65 -37.46 -14.21
C LEU A 735 -12.17 -37.30 -14.34
N ALA A 736 -12.74 -36.20 -13.85
CA ALA A 736 -14.18 -35.99 -13.92
C ALA A 736 -14.69 -35.94 -15.37
N VAL A 737 -14.01 -35.19 -16.23
CA VAL A 737 -14.37 -35.06 -17.64
C VAL A 737 -14.10 -36.36 -18.39
N ALA A 738 -12.95 -36.99 -18.18
CA ALA A 738 -12.59 -38.24 -18.85
C ALA A 738 -13.55 -39.39 -18.47
N ASP A 739 -13.91 -39.52 -17.19
CA ASP A 739 -14.88 -40.51 -16.71
C ASP A 739 -16.27 -40.26 -17.30
N HIS A 740 -16.73 -39.00 -17.30
CA HIS A 740 -18.01 -38.65 -17.90
C HIS A 740 -18.04 -39.00 -19.39
N LEU A 741 -17.03 -38.59 -20.16
CA LEU A 741 -16.96 -38.85 -21.59
C LEU A 741 -16.86 -40.35 -21.91
N ALA A 742 -16.09 -41.11 -21.12
CA ALA A 742 -15.98 -42.57 -21.28
C ALA A 742 -17.33 -43.28 -21.05
N ARG A 743 -18.08 -42.85 -20.03
CA ARG A 743 -19.45 -43.35 -19.75
C ARG A 743 -20.48 -42.93 -20.79
N GLN A 744 -20.23 -41.87 -21.55
CA GLN A 744 -21.02 -41.48 -22.72
C GLN A 744 -20.60 -42.24 -24.00
N GLY A 745 -19.65 -43.18 -23.90
CA GLY A 745 -19.24 -44.06 -25.00
C GLY A 745 -17.94 -43.66 -25.70
N GLN A 746 -17.24 -42.61 -25.25
CA GLN A 746 -15.91 -42.30 -25.80
C GLN A 746 -14.88 -43.34 -25.35
N SER A 747 -13.91 -43.66 -26.22
CA SER A 747 -12.87 -44.65 -25.93
C SER A 747 -11.63 -44.00 -25.33
N LEU A 748 -11.78 -43.44 -24.13
CA LEU A 748 -10.68 -42.86 -23.37
C LEU A 748 -10.05 -43.91 -22.44
N THR A 749 -8.73 -43.85 -22.31
CA THR A 749 -7.91 -44.75 -21.50
C THR A 749 -7.13 -43.99 -20.42
N VAL A 750 -6.53 -44.72 -19.47
CA VAL A 750 -5.67 -44.09 -18.47
C VAL A 750 -4.44 -43.43 -19.12
N HIS A 751 -3.96 -43.92 -20.27
CA HIS A 751 -2.92 -43.22 -21.04
C HIS A 751 -3.27 -41.75 -21.30
N ASP A 752 -4.52 -41.48 -21.68
CA ASP A 752 -5.01 -40.13 -21.97
C ASP A 752 -5.05 -39.26 -20.70
N ILE A 753 -5.33 -39.87 -19.54
CA ILE A 753 -5.22 -39.20 -18.23
C ILE A 753 -3.76 -38.83 -17.95
N LEU A 754 -2.83 -39.78 -18.12
CA LEU A 754 -1.40 -39.54 -17.85
C LEU A 754 -0.85 -38.44 -18.76
N GLU A 755 -1.16 -38.46 -20.06
CA GLU A 755 -0.76 -37.40 -20.98
C GLU A 755 -1.35 -36.04 -20.59
N SER A 756 -2.64 -36.00 -20.23
CA SER A 756 -3.30 -34.79 -19.76
C SER A 756 -2.69 -34.26 -18.46
N MET A 757 -2.28 -35.14 -17.54
CA MET A 757 -1.57 -34.76 -16.33
C MET A 757 -0.22 -34.13 -16.69
N ILE A 758 0.58 -34.76 -17.56
CA ILE A 758 1.88 -34.21 -17.98
C ILE A 758 1.71 -32.80 -18.56
N LYS A 759 0.75 -32.62 -19.46
CA LYS A 759 0.42 -31.31 -20.04
C LYS A 759 -0.05 -30.31 -18.99
N ALA A 760 -0.91 -30.73 -18.07
CA ALA A 760 -1.41 -29.87 -16.99
C ALA A 760 -0.30 -29.37 -16.06
N HIS A 761 0.75 -30.14 -15.85
CA HIS A 761 1.81 -29.75 -14.90
C HIS A 761 2.66 -28.56 -15.42
N GLU A 762 2.65 -28.30 -16.72
CA GLU A 762 3.40 -27.19 -17.34
C GLU A 762 2.65 -25.85 -17.39
N ILE A 763 1.34 -25.84 -17.08
CA ILE A 763 0.45 -24.70 -17.36
C ILE A 763 -0.19 -24.19 -16.07
N GLN A 764 -0.19 -22.87 -15.84
CA GLN A 764 -0.81 -22.29 -14.63
C GLN A 764 -2.36 -22.35 -14.64
N VAL A 765 -2.98 -22.19 -15.81
CA VAL A 765 -4.44 -22.32 -16.07
C VAL A 765 -4.82 -23.72 -16.56
N ALA A 766 -4.03 -24.71 -16.13
CA ALA A 766 -4.00 -26.06 -16.67
C ALA A 766 -5.37 -26.73 -16.76
N SER A 767 -6.16 -26.70 -15.69
CA SER A 767 -7.46 -27.39 -15.66
C SER A 767 -8.35 -26.99 -16.84
N ALA A 768 -8.49 -25.69 -17.16
CA ALA A 768 -9.31 -25.22 -18.28
C ALA A 768 -8.68 -25.57 -19.65
N ALA A 769 -7.35 -25.49 -19.73
CA ALA A 769 -6.61 -25.79 -20.95
C ALA A 769 -6.73 -27.28 -21.32
N VAL A 770 -6.47 -28.21 -20.38
CA VAL A 770 -6.46 -29.65 -20.69
C VAL A 770 -7.84 -30.25 -20.84
N VAL A 771 -8.84 -29.82 -20.05
CA VAL A 771 -10.22 -30.34 -20.23
C VAL A 771 -10.90 -29.83 -21.49
N SER A 772 -10.38 -28.75 -22.10
CA SER A 772 -10.83 -28.28 -23.41
C SER A 772 -10.11 -28.95 -24.59
N ASN A 773 -9.21 -29.92 -24.36
CA ASN A 773 -8.54 -30.67 -25.43
C ASN A 773 -9.53 -31.44 -26.33
N GLY A 774 -10.71 -31.77 -25.82
CA GLY A 774 -11.81 -32.34 -26.61
C GLY A 774 -12.62 -31.32 -27.44
N LEU A 775 -12.25 -30.03 -27.41
CA LEU A 775 -12.85 -28.95 -28.19
C LEU A 775 -11.93 -28.56 -29.37
N SER A 776 -12.36 -27.62 -30.21
CA SER A 776 -11.45 -27.08 -31.24
C SER A 776 -10.35 -26.22 -30.62
N HIS A 777 -9.23 -26.04 -31.34
CA HIS A 777 -8.13 -25.18 -30.92
C HIS A 777 -8.59 -23.75 -30.52
N THR A 778 -9.48 -23.15 -31.31
CA THR A 778 -10.08 -21.84 -31.00
C THR A 778 -10.92 -21.87 -29.72
N GLN A 779 -11.69 -22.94 -29.50
CA GLN A 779 -12.46 -23.11 -28.28
C GLN A 779 -11.57 -23.31 -27.04
N THR A 780 -10.40 -23.94 -27.19
CA THR A 780 -9.39 -23.99 -26.11
C THR A 780 -8.87 -22.60 -25.78
N ILE A 781 -8.56 -21.76 -26.78
CA ILE A 781 -8.17 -20.35 -26.56
C ILE A 781 -9.28 -19.62 -25.79
N ASP A 782 -10.53 -19.79 -26.21
CA ASP A 782 -11.67 -19.14 -25.60
C ASP A 782 -11.87 -19.57 -24.14
N ALA A 783 -11.81 -20.87 -23.85
CA ALA A 783 -11.93 -21.40 -22.49
C ALA A 783 -10.80 -20.92 -21.57
N VAL A 784 -9.56 -20.90 -22.06
CA VAL A 784 -8.40 -20.39 -21.31
C VAL A 784 -8.54 -18.89 -21.07
N SER A 785 -9.04 -18.13 -22.05
CA SER A 785 -9.25 -16.69 -21.89
C SER A 785 -10.27 -16.37 -20.80
N GLN A 786 -11.37 -17.14 -20.74
CA GLN A 786 -12.40 -17.00 -19.70
C GLN A 786 -11.84 -17.33 -18.32
N ALA A 787 -10.98 -18.34 -18.21
CA ALA A 787 -10.31 -18.67 -16.94
C ALA A 787 -9.42 -17.52 -16.43
N PHE A 788 -8.78 -16.76 -17.32
CA PHE A 788 -8.02 -15.57 -16.93
C PHE A 788 -8.92 -14.40 -16.50
N VAL A 789 -10.13 -14.26 -17.08
CA VAL A 789 -11.10 -13.25 -16.66
C VAL A 789 -11.60 -13.50 -15.24
N ASP A 790 -11.99 -14.75 -14.93
CA ASP A 790 -12.46 -15.13 -13.59
C ASP A 790 -11.41 -14.88 -12.51
N GLY A 791 -10.13 -14.93 -12.90
CA GLY A 791 -9.00 -14.74 -12.01
C GLY A 791 -8.85 -15.87 -11.00
N GLN A 792 -7.96 -15.65 -10.04
CA GLN A 792 -7.68 -16.58 -8.95
C GLN A 792 -8.23 -16.04 -7.63
N SER A 793 -8.72 -16.94 -6.76
CA SER A 793 -9.09 -16.55 -5.40
C SER A 793 -7.90 -15.87 -4.71
N LEU A 794 -8.14 -14.76 -3.99
CA LEU A 794 -7.11 -14.06 -3.23
C LEU A 794 -6.42 -15.03 -2.27
N ARG A 795 -5.09 -14.94 -2.18
CA ARG A 795 -4.26 -15.83 -1.37
C ARG A 795 -4.45 -15.63 0.15
N THR A 796 -5.26 -14.66 0.56
CA THR A 796 -5.56 -14.31 1.96
C THR A 796 -5.88 -15.54 2.81
N TYR A 797 -6.64 -16.53 2.27
CA TYR A 797 -7.02 -17.74 3.01
C TYR A 797 -5.87 -18.72 3.34
N ARG A 798 -4.65 -18.44 2.86
CA ARG A 798 -3.43 -19.24 3.12
C ARG A 798 -2.43 -18.55 4.05
N HIS A 799 -2.70 -17.31 4.44
CA HIS A 799 -1.78 -16.44 5.17
C HIS A 799 -2.39 -15.97 6.49
N ALA A 800 -1.56 -15.81 7.52
CA ALA A 800 -2.04 -15.29 8.81
C ALA A 800 -2.57 -13.84 8.64
N PRO A 801 -3.60 -13.43 9.40
CA PRO A 801 -4.38 -14.20 10.38
C PRO A 801 -5.56 -14.98 9.77
N ASN A 802 -5.67 -15.03 8.44
CA ASN A 802 -6.85 -15.55 7.73
C ASN A 802 -6.67 -16.99 7.22
N THR A 803 -5.64 -17.71 7.69
CA THR A 803 -5.40 -19.09 7.26
C THR A 803 -6.58 -19.95 7.71
N GLY A 804 -7.18 -20.71 6.79
CA GLY A 804 -8.42 -21.42 7.11
C GLY A 804 -8.84 -22.49 6.10
N PRO A 805 -10.01 -23.13 6.31
CA PRO A 805 -10.42 -24.36 5.62
C PRO A 805 -10.68 -24.18 4.12
N ARG A 806 -10.81 -22.94 3.62
CA ARG A 806 -10.90 -22.68 2.17
C ARG A 806 -9.71 -23.24 1.41
N LYS A 807 -8.52 -23.35 2.04
CA LYS A 807 -7.34 -23.94 1.39
C LYS A 807 -7.55 -25.38 0.93
N SER A 808 -8.37 -26.13 1.67
CA SER A 808 -8.59 -27.56 1.47
C SER A 808 -9.54 -27.86 0.30
N TRP A 809 -10.30 -26.88 -0.21
CA TRP A 809 -11.26 -27.09 -1.31
C TRP A 809 -11.11 -26.10 -2.47
N ALA A 810 -10.25 -25.08 -2.37
CA ALA A 810 -10.05 -24.08 -3.43
C ALA A 810 -9.65 -24.70 -4.79
N ALA A 811 -8.93 -25.83 -4.78
CA ALA A 811 -8.59 -26.57 -5.99
C ALA A 811 -9.81 -27.24 -6.64
N GLY A 812 -10.71 -27.83 -5.83
CA GLY A 812 -11.98 -28.38 -6.31
C GLY A 812 -12.86 -27.32 -6.96
N ASP A 813 -12.92 -26.13 -6.36
CA ASP A 813 -13.62 -24.97 -6.92
C ASP A 813 -13.01 -24.51 -8.27
N ALA A 814 -11.67 -24.48 -8.38
CA ALA A 814 -10.99 -24.18 -9.64
C ALA A 814 -11.26 -25.25 -10.72
N CYS A 815 -11.25 -26.54 -10.35
CA CYS A 815 -11.58 -27.64 -11.26
C CYS A 815 -13.02 -27.54 -11.78
N ALA A 816 -13.98 -27.29 -10.89
CA ALA A 816 -15.38 -27.12 -11.26
C ALA A 816 -15.58 -25.95 -12.22
N ARG A 817 -14.96 -24.79 -11.95
CA ARG A 817 -14.99 -23.65 -12.87
C ARG A 817 -14.40 -24.00 -14.23
N ALA A 818 -13.23 -24.64 -14.28
CA ALA A 818 -12.60 -25.04 -15.53
C ALA A 818 -13.52 -25.90 -16.41
N VAL A 819 -14.17 -26.92 -15.82
CA VAL A 819 -15.11 -27.77 -16.54
C VAL A 819 -16.34 -26.99 -16.99
N ASN A 820 -16.89 -26.12 -16.14
CA ASN A 820 -18.04 -25.29 -16.50
C ASN A 820 -17.73 -24.34 -17.67
N LEU A 821 -16.57 -23.66 -17.64
CA LEU A 821 -16.13 -22.77 -18.72
C LEU A 821 -15.97 -23.53 -20.04
N ALA A 822 -15.34 -24.71 -20.03
CA ALA A 822 -15.22 -25.53 -21.23
C ALA A 822 -16.59 -25.95 -21.79
N LEU A 823 -17.56 -26.28 -20.93
CA LEU A 823 -18.94 -26.61 -21.34
C LEU A 823 -19.70 -25.40 -21.90
N LEU A 824 -19.49 -24.20 -21.37
CA LEU A 824 -20.09 -22.97 -21.90
C LEU A 824 -19.51 -22.61 -23.27
N VAL A 825 -18.18 -22.69 -23.43
CA VAL A 825 -17.52 -22.44 -24.72
C VAL A 825 -17.91 -23.48 -25.77
N LYS A 826 -18.09 -24.76 -25.36
CA LYS A 826 -18.63 -25.80 -26.23
C LYS A 826 -20.03 -25.45 -26.77
N LYS A 827 -20.82 -24.69 -26.01
CA LYS A 827 -22.15 -24.20 -26.40
C LYS A 827 -22.13 -22.88 -27.20
N GLY A 828 -20.94 -22.33 -27.49
CA GLY A 828 -20.76 -21.13 -28.29
C GLY A 828 -20.46 -19.85 -27.51
N GLU A 829 -20.18 -19.94 -26.20
CA GLU A 829 -19.68 -18.80 -25.43
C GLU A 829 -18.34 -18.31 -26.01
N LEU A 830 -18.18 -17.00 -26.15
CA LEU A 830 -17.03 -16.40 -26.82
C LEU A 830 -15.86 -16.18 -25.86
N GLY A 831 -14.63 -16.32 -26.35
CA GLY A 831 -13.45 -15.90 -25.61
C GLY A 831 -13.18 -14.39 -25.65
N LEU A 832 -12.22 -13.98 -24.83
CA LEU A 832 -11.71 -12.62 -24.72
C LEU A 832 -10.26 -12.58 -25.26
N PRO A 833 -10.06 -12.17 -26.53
CA PRO A 833 -8.78 -12.32 -27.20
C PRO A 833 -7.65 -11.56 -26.50
N SER A 834 -7.91 -10.37 -25.96
CA SER A 834 -6.90 -9.54 -25.29
C SER A 834 -6.99 -9.59 -23.76
N VAL A 835 -7.48 -10.67 -23.16
CA VAL A 835 -7.68 -10.75 -21.69
C VAL A 835 -6.41 -10.47 -20.90
N LEU A 836 -5.22 -10.76 -21.42
CA LEU A 836 -3.96 -10.48 -20.75
C LEU A 836 -3.48 -9.06 -21.00
N THR A 837 -3.53 -8.61 -22.25
CA THR A 837 -2.89 -7.36 -22.71
C THR A 837 -3.80 -6.13 -22.75
N ALA A 838 -5.12 -6.31 -22.57
CA ALA A 838 -6.08 -5.22 -22.56
C ALA A 838 -5.64 -4.14 -21.59
N LYS A 839 -5.55 -2.89 -22.07
CA LYS A 839 -5.11 -1.78 -21.25
C LYS A 839 -6.12 -1.49 -20.15
N THR A 840 -5.63 -1.20 -18.95
CA THR A 840 -6.43 -0.92 -17.74
C THR A 840 -7.16 -2.14 -17.16
N TRP A 841 -7.69 -3.02 -18.01
CA TRP A 841 -8.61 -4.09 -17.61
C TRP A 841 -8.04 -5.51 -17.76
N GLY A 842 -6.95 -5.67 -18.52
CA GLY A 842 -6.34 -6.96 -18.75
C GLY A 842 -5.59 -7.49 -17.53
N PHE A 843 -5.41 -8.81 -17.49
CA PHE A 843 -4.76 -9.52 -16.38
C PHE A 843 -3.39 -8.91 -16.02
N TYR A 844 -2.59 -8.50 -17.02
CA TYR A 844 -1.29 -7.90 -16.75
C TYR A 844 -1.41 -6.60 -15.98
N ASP A 845 -2.28 -5.69 -16.42
CA ASP A 845 -2.45 -4.38 -15.78
C ASP A 845 -3.12 -4.51 -14.39
N VAL A 846 -4.13 -5.38 -14.26
CA VAL A 846 -4.94 -5.51 -13.03
C VAL A 846 -4.26 -6.38 -11.97
N LEU A 847 -3.78 -7.58 -12.33
CA LEU A 847 -3.29 -8.59 -11.38
C LEU A 847 -1.77 -8.79 -11.43
N PHE A 848 -1.09 -8.36 -12.50
CA PHE A 848 0.35 -8.57 -12.69
C PHE A 848 1.18 -7.28 -12.75
N LYS A 849 0.62 -6.16 -12.23
CA LYS A 849 1.29 -4.85 -12.09
C LYS A 849 1.85 -4.31 -13.42
N GLY A 850 1.15 -4.55 -14.52
CA GLY A 850 1.50 -4.15 -15.88
C GLY A 850 2.68 -4.91 -16.50
N LYS A 851 3.19 -5.94 -15.83
CA LYS A 851 4.28 -6.78 -16.37
C LYS A 851 3.67 -7.92 -17.20
N PRO A 852 4.23 -8.29 -18.36
CA PRO A 852 3.87 -9.52 -19.05
C PRO A 852 4.54 -10.73 -18.36
N PHE A 853 4.09 -11.95 -18.70
CA PHE A 853 4.76 -13.18 -18.24
C PHE A 853 6.16 -13.31 -18.84
N GLU A 854 7.09 -13.80 -18.02
CA GLU A 854 8.44 -14.20 -18.43
C GLU A 854 8.55 -15.72 -18.27
N PHE A 855 8.80 -16.42 -19.38
CA PHE A 855 8.93 -17.87 -19.40
C PHE A 855 10.41 -18.26 -19.33
N GLN A 856 10.80 -19.00 -18.29
CA GLN A 856 12.18 -19.48 -18.11
C GLN A 856 12.51 -20.66 -19.03
N ILE A 857 11.50 -21.49 -19.33
CA ILE A 857 11.59 -22.66 -20.19
C ILE A 857 10.35 -22.72 -21.09
N PRO A 858 10.45 -23.25 -22.32
CA PRO A 858 9.28 -23.54 -23.15
C PRO A 858 8.46 -24.69 -22.56
N PHE A 859 7.19 -24.81 -22.97
CA PHE A 859 6.34 -25.95 -22.58
C PHE A 859 6.95 -27.28 -23.05
N GLY A 860 6.89 -28.31 -22.21
CA GLY A 860 7.48 -29.63 -22.47
C GLY A 860 7.04 -30.68 -21.45
N SER A 861 7.93 -31.53 -20.96
CA SER A 861 7.64 -32.50 -19.88
C SER A 861 8.46 -32.28 -18.62
N TYR A 862 9.15 -31.14 -18.54
CA TYR A 862 10.14 -30.85 -17.51
C TYR A 862 9.58 -30.89 -16.10
N ILE A 863 8.41 -30.30 -15.86
CA ILE A 863 7.79 -30.21 -14.53
C ILE A 863 7.45 -31.62 -14.05
N MET A 864 6.83 -32.44 -14.89
CA MET A 864 6.52 -33.82 -14.53
C MET A 864 7.79 -34.62 -14.23
N GLU A 865 8.84 -34.47 -15.03
CA GLU A 865 10.12 -35.16 -14.82
C GLU A 865 10.86 -34.73 -13.54
N ASN A 866 10.49 -33.60 -12.95
CA ASN A 866 11.14 -33.01 -11.78
C ASN A 866 10.20 -32.76 -10.59
N VAL A 867 8.96 -33.25 -10.66
CA VAL A 867 7.97 -33.10 -9.58
C VAL A 867 8.45 -33.82 -8.31
N LEU A 868 8.12 -33.21 -7.17
CA LEU A 868 8.48 -33.71 -5.86
C LEU A 868 7.25 -34.32 -5.18
N PHE A 869 7.46 -35.39 -4.41
CA PHE A 869 6.39 -36.08 -3.66
C PHE A 869 6.47 -35.81 -2.16
N LYS A 870 5.32 -35.62 -1.50
CA LYS A 870 5.18 -35.71 -0.04
C LYS A 870 4.87 -37.15 0.30
N ILE A 871 5.89 -37.90 0.74
CA ILE A 871 5.75 -39.34 0.96
C ILE A 871 5.58 -39.65 2.44
N SER A 872 6.57 -39.29 3.25
CA SER A 872 6.63 -39.71 4.65
C SER A 872 5.77 -38.85 5.57
N TYR A 873 5.62 -37.56 5.28
CA TYR A 873 5.05 -36.61 6.22
C TYR A 873 3.92 -35.76 5.58
N PRO A 874 2.71 -35.71 6.18
CA PRO A 874 1.62 -34.84 5.75
C PRO A 874 1.85 -33.41 6.21
N ALA A 875 2.97 -32.84 5.77
CA ALA A 875 3.48 -31.52 6.16
C ALA A 875 3.58 -30.59 4.95
N GLU A 876 3.45 -29.29 5.18
CA GLU A 876 3.79 -28.26 4.19
C GLU A 876 5.19 -28.51 3.62
N PHE A 877 5.33 -28.32 2.31
CA PHE A 877 6.43 -28.91 1.56
C PHE A 877 7.80 -28.38 2.01
N HIS A 878 7.89 -27.13 2.49
CA HIS A 878 9.14 -26.53 2.95
C HIS A 878 9.64 -27.12 4.29
N ALA A 879 8.78 -27.81 5.04
CA ALA A 879 9.13 -28.43 6.31
C ALA A 879 9.60 -29.89 6.18
N GLN A 880 9.42 -30.54 5.02
CA GLN A 880 9.66 -31.98 4.85
C GLN A 880 11.03 -32.44 5.38
N THR A 881 12.10 -31.73 5.04
CA THR A 881 13.47 -32.05 5.50
C THR A 881 13.75 -31.64 6.94
N ALA A 882 13.04 -30.64 7.47
CA ALA A 882 13.11 -30.29 8.89
C ALA A 882 12.46 -31.38 9.76
N VAL A 883 11.36 -31.96 9.30
CA VAL A 883 10.69 -33.11 9.95
C VAL A 883 11.60 -34.35 9.90
N GLU A 884 12.24 -34.63 8.77
CA GLU A 884 13.20 -35.74 8.64
C GLU A 884 14.39 -35.58 9.61
N ALA A 885 14.92 -34.36 9.73
CA ALA A 885 15.95 -34.04 10.71
C ALA A 885 15.46 -34.21 12.15
N ALA A 886 14.22 -33.80 12.45
CA ALA A 886 13.61 -33.95 13.77
C ALA A 886 13.47 -35.42 14.20
N HIS A 887 13.11 -36.31 13.28
CA HIS A 887 13.09 -37.77 13.55
C HIS A 887 14.47 -38.33 13.89
N THR A 888 15.51 -37.88 13.17
CA THR A 888 16.90 -38.27 13.44
C THR A 888 17.32 -37.83 14.85
N ILE A 889 17.00 -36.59 15.21
CA ILE A 889 17.28 -36.04 16.54
C ILE A 889 16.48 -36.76 17.64
N HIS A 890 15.21 -37.08 17.40
CA HIS A 890 14.42 -37.86 18.35
C HIS A 890 15.08 -39.21 18.68
N ALA A 891 15.60 -39.91 17.66
CA ALA A 891 16.35 -41.15 17.86
C ALA A 891 17.65 -40.94 18.64
N GLN A 892 18.37 -39.85 18.38
CA GLN A 892 19.59 -39.48 19.13
C GLN A 892 19.28 -39.19 20.61
N LEU A 893 18.23 -38.41 20.90
CA LEU A 893 17.79 -38.13 22.27
C LEU A 893 17.46 -39.43 23.02
N LYS A 894 16.70 -40.32 22.38
CA LYS A 894 16.35 -41.63 22.95
C LYS A 894 17.59 -42.49 23.23
N ALA A 895 18.57 -42.50 22.34
CA ALA A 895 19.83 -43.23 22.52
C ALA A 895 20.66 -42.67 23.70
N LEU A 896 20.53 -41.37 23.99
CA LEU A 896 21.16 -40.71 25.14
C LEU A 896 20.34 -40.83 26.44
N GLY A 897 19.18 -41.51 26.41
CA GLY A 897 18.26 -41.57 27.56
C GLY A 897 17.60 -40.22 27.89
N LYS A 898 17.54 -39.31 26.91
CA LYS A 898 16.96 -37.96 27.01
C LYS A 898 15.62 -37.90 26.27
N SER A 899 14.88 -36.82 26.50
CA SER A 899 13.58 -36.55 25.88
C SER A 899 13.48 -35.11 25.35
N SER A 900 12.34 -34.76 24.77
CA SER A 900 12.04 -33.37 24.38
C SER A 900 12.07 -32.39 25.55
N ASP A 901 11.86 -32.86 26.79
CA ASP A 901 11.83 -32.02 27.98
C ASP A 901 13.22 -31.49 28.34
N ASP A 902 14.29 -32.18 27.92
CA ASP A 902 15.69 -31.79 28.11
C ASP A 902 16.18 -30.75 27.10
N ILE A 903 15.36 -30.38 26.11
CA ILE A 903 15.74 -29.45 25.04
C ILE A 903 15.66 -28.01 25.58
N LYS A 904 16.77 -27.29 25.50
CA LYS A 904 16.86 -25.85 25.80
C LYS A 904 16.46 -25.00 24.60
N SER A 905 16.99 -25.29 23.41
CA SER A 905 16.65 -24.57 22.19
C SER A 905 16.83 -25.41 20.93
N VAL A 906 16.09 -25.07 19.88
CA VAL A 906 16.24 -25.65 18.54
C VAL A 906 16.37 -24.52 17.53
N ARG A 907 17.50 -24.48 16.81
CA ARG A 907 17.70 -23.56 15.69
C ARG A 907 17.50 -24.30 14.38
N ILE A 908 16.63 -23.76 13.53
CA ILE A 908 16.41 -24.27 12.17
C ILE A 908 17.06 -23.30 11.17
N ARG A 909 18.12 -23.73 10.47
CA ARG A 909 18.57 -23.02 9.25
C ARG A 909 17.73 -23.48 8.08
N THR A 910 17.14 -22.56 7.33
CA THR A 910 16.20 -22.89 6.24
C THR A 910 16.23 -21.83 5.13
N GLN A 911 15.58 -22.09 3.99
CA GLN A 911 15.40 -21.13 2.90
C GLN A 911 14.45 -19.97 3.27
N GLU A 912 14.63 -18.80 2.64
CA GLU A 912 13.75 -17.61 2.79
C GLU A 912 12.27 -17.96 2.62
N ALA A 913 11.96 -18.83 1.65
CA ALA A 913 10.59 -19.26 1.39
C ALA A 913 9.95 -19.89 2.64
N ALA A 914 10.66 -20.76 3.36
CA ALA A 914 10.14 -21.37 4.58
C ALA A 914 9.86 -20.32 5.67
N ILE A 915 10.77 -19.35 5.84
CA ILE A 915 10.61 -18.26 6.81
C ILE A 915 9.37 -17.42 6.47
N ARG A 916 9.23 -17.03 5.21
CA ARG A 916 8.12 -16.19 4.77
C ARG A 916 6.75 -16.89 4.85
N ILE A 917 6.71 -18.21 4.68
CA ILE A 917 5.46 -18.96 4.48
C ILE A 917 5.01 -19.68 5.76
N ILE A 918 5.93 -20.32 6.49
CA ILE A 918 5.62 -21.25 7.58
C ILE A 918 6.36 -20.98 8.90
N ASP A 919 7.22 -19.97 9.01
CA ASP A 919 7.77 -19.52 10.30
C ASP A 919 6.76 -18.62 11.03
N LYS A 920 5.70 -19.24 11.53
CA LYS A 920 4.60 -18.58 12.24
C LYS A 920 4.75 -18.70 13.75
N GLN A 921 4.42 -17.60 14.44
CA GLN A 921 4.45 -17.48 15.90
C GLN A 921 3.03 -17.22 16.43
N GLY A 922 2.78 -17.65 17.67
CA GLY A 922 1.49 -17.47 18.36
C GLY A 922 0.60 -18.73 18.37
N PRO A 923 -0.66 -18.57 18.83
CA PRO A 923 -1.65 -19.65 18.90
C PRO A 923 -1.96 -20.26 17.53
N LEU A 924 -2.31 -21.55 17.50
CA LEU A 924 -2.68 -22.29 16.29
C LEU A 924 -4.09 -22.87 16.44
N ASP A 925 -5.06 -22.24 15.78
CA ASP A 925 -6.48 -22.46 16.08
C ASP A 925 -7.09 -23.62 15.29
N ASN A 926 -6.45 -24.05 14.22
CA ASN A 926 -6.99 -25.08 13.34
C ASN A 926 -5.90 -25.93 12.67
N PHE A 927 -6.32 -27.00 12.00
CA PHE A 927 -5.45 -27.91 11.24
C PHE A 927 -4.53 -27.16 10.28
N ALA A 928 -5.06 -26.16 9.56
CA ALA A 928 -4.32 -25.45 8.54
C ALA A 928 -3.20 -24.56 9.11
N ASP A 929 -3.39 -24.02 10.32
CA ASP A 929 -2.36 -23.25 11.02
C ASP A 929 -1.19 -24.13 11.44
N ARG A 930 -1.48 -25.34 11.94
CA ARG A 930 -0.48 -26.31 12.40
C ARG A 930 0.38 -26.84 11.26
N ASP A 931 -0.25 -27.14 10.12
CA ASP A 931 0.44 -27.50 8.88
C ASP A 931 1.27 -26.33 8.30
N HIS A 932 0.94 -25.08 8.60
CA HIS A 932 1.73 -23.90 8.20
C HIS A 932 2.59 -23.31 9.33
N ALA A 933 2.99 -24.13 10.31
CA ALA A 933 3.90 -23.74 11.38
C ALA A 933 5.06 -24.73 11.46
N ILE A 934 6.23 -24.37 10.92
CA ILE A 934 7.43 -25.23 10.94
C ILE A 934 7.85 -25.61 12.36
N SER A 935 7.64 -24.69 13.32
CA SER A 935 7.86 -24.96 14.74
C SER A 935 6.97 -26.10 15.25
N TYR A 936 5.70 -26.17 14.84
CA TYR A 936 4.80 -27.26 15.21
C TYR A 936 5.24 -28.58 14.57
N MET A 937 5.52 -28.56 13.26
CA MET A 937 5.92 -29.74 12.50
C MET A 937 7.28 -30.31 12.93
N VAL A 938 8.15 -29.50 13.57
CA VAL A 938 9.40 -29.97 14.17
C VAL A 938 9.20 -30.39 15.63
N ALA A 939 8.41 -29.65 16.42
CA ALA A 939 8.16 -29.99 17.81
C ALA A 939 7.49 -31.36 17.97
N TYR A 940 6.49 -31.66 17.14
CA TYR A 940 5.70 -32.87 17.27
C TYR A 940 6.54 -34.17 17.09
N PRO A 941 7.33 -34.35 16.01
CA PRO A 941 8.23 -35.50 15.89
C PRO A 941 9.33 -35.54 16.96
N LEU A 942 9.82 -34.40 17.46
CA LEU A 942 10.79 -34.41 18.57
C LEU A 942 10.20 -35.01 19.85
N ILE A 943 8.90 -34.78 20.10
CA ILE A 943 8.18 -35.29 21.27
C ILE A 943 7.77 -36.75 21.07
N PHE A 944 7.12 -37.06 19.94
CA PHE A 944 6.41 -38.32 19.74
C PHE A 944 7.12 -39.32 18.83
N GLY A 945 8.13 -38.88 18.07
CA GLY A 945 8.83 -39.72 17.10
C GLY A 945 8.02 -40.04 15.84
N GLU A 946 6.93 -39.31 15.59
CA GLU A 946 6.06 -39.45 14.41
C GLU A 946 5.42 -38.13 14.00
N LEU A 947 4.95 -38.04 12.75
CA LEU A 947 4.11 -36.97 12.24
C LEU A 947 3.14 -37.55 11.20
N THR A 948 1.88 -37.70 11.58
CA THR A 948 0.81 -38.30 10.77
C THR A 948 -0.31 -37.30 10.52
N SER A 949 -1.29 -37.65 9.68
CA SER A 949 -2.44 -36.79 9.41
C SER A 949 -3.26 -36.51 10.68
N GLU A 950 -3.24 -37.42 11.65
CA GLU A 950 -3.91 -37.29 12.96
C GLU A 950 -3.17 -36.35 13.93
N SER A 951 -1.87 -36.12 13.71
CA SER A 951 -1.06 -35.21 14.53
C SER A 951 -1.58 -33.77 14.50
N TYR A 952 -2.28 -33.36 13.45
CA TYR A 952 -2.78 -31.99 13.28
C TYR A 952 -4.18 -31.75 13.85
N THR A 953 -4.81 -32.75 14.46
CA THR A 953 -6.14 -32.61 15.08
C THR A 953 -6.10 -31.77 16.36
N ASP A 954 -7.22 -31.19 16.77
CA ASP A 954 -7.29 -30.38 18.01
C ASP A 954 -6.91 -31.21 19.25
N LYS A 955 -7.26 -32.50 19.25
CA LYS A 955 -6.88 -33.45 20.31
C LYS A 955 -5.36 -33.59 20.42
N SER A 956 -4.69 -33.77 19.29
CA SER A 956 -3.22 -33.92 19.24
C SER A 956 -2.50 -32.62 19.61
N ALA A 957 -3.04 -31.47 19.19
CA ALA A 957 -2.47 -30.16 19.49
C ALA A 957 -2.67 -29.69 20.94
N ALA A 958 -3.60 -30.31 21.69
CA ALA A 958 -3.86 -29.97 23.09
C ALA A 958 -2.77 -30.43 24.07
N ASP A 959 -1.77 -31.22 23.64
CA ASP A 959 -0.65 -31.61 24.49
C ASP A 959 0.23 -30.39 24.82
N PRO A 960 0.37 -30.00 26.10
CA PRO A 960 1.05 -28.77 26.48
C PRO A 960 2.56 -28.79 26.15
N ARG A 961 3.16 -29.97 25.96
CA ARG A 961 4.58 -30.10 25.59
C ARG A 961 4.84 -29.54 24.20
N VAL A 962 3.85 -29.59 23.30
CA VAL A 962 3.99 -29.09 21.92
C VAL A 962 4.24 -27.59 21.93
N ASP A 963 3.40 -26.81 22.61
CA ASP A 963 3.55 -25.36 22.67
C ASP A 963 4.77 -24.94 23.51
N ALA A 964 5.08 -25.68 24.57
CA ALA A 964 6.29 -25.45 25.36
C ALA A 964 7.57 -25.63 24.54
N LEU A 965 7.64 -26.66 23.68
CA LEU A 965 8.79 -26.89 22.81
C LEU A 965 8.81 -25.91 21.63
N ARG A 966 7.65 -25.58 21.03
CA ARG A 966 7.55 -24.57 19.97
C ARG A 966 8.14 -23.22 20.39
N ALA A 967 7.92 -22.80 21.62
CA ALA A 967 8.49 -21.56 22.17
C ALA A 967 10.03 -21.55 22.19
N LYS A 968 10.67 -22.72 22.08
CA LYS A 968 12.13 -22.90 22.05
C LYS A 968 12.69 -23.07 20.63
N ILE A 969 11.82 -23.11 19.60
CA ILE A 969 12.19 -23.31 18.19
C ILE A 969 12.20 -21.96 17.46
N TYR A 970 13.26 -21.67 16.72
CA TYR A 970 13.34 -20.48 15.86
C TYR A 970 14.07 -20.75 14.54
N CYS A 971 13.69 -20.01 13.50
CA CYS A 971 14.27 -20.13 12.17
C CYS A 971 15.29 -19.03 11.89
N VAL A 972 16.31 -19.36 11.09
CA VAL A 972 17.27 -18.41 10.51
C VAL A 972 17.46 -18.72 9.04
N GLU A 973 17.61 -17.69 8.21
CA GLU A 973 17.81 -17.89 6.77
C GLU A 973 19.22 -18.42 6.49
N ASP A 974 19.31 -19.49 5.71
CA ASP A 974 20.52 -19.89 5.03
C ASP A 974 20.45 -19.52 3.55
N LYS A 975 21.29 -18.57 3.14
CA LYS A 975 21.32 -18.10 1.75
C LYS A 975 21.70 -19.19 0.76
N THR A 976 22.48 -20.19 1.18
CA THR A 976 22.84 -21.32 0.33
C THR A 976 21.62 -22.16 0.02
N PHE A 977 20.76 -22.41 1.02
CA PHE A 977 19.47 -23.08 0.82
C PHE A 977 18.51 -22.23 -0.02
N SER A 978 18.44 -20.91 0.23
CA SER A 978 17.64 -19.98 -0.59
C SER A 978 18.03 -20.00 -2.07
N VAL A 979 19.33 -20.01 -2.38
CA VAL A 979 19.81 -20.09 -3.77
C VAL A 979 19.49 -21.45 -4.40
N ALA A 980 19.79 -22.55 -3.68
CA ALA A 980 19.57 -23.91 -4.19
C ALA A 980 18.08 -24.25 -4.39
N TYR A 981 17.18 -23.61 -3.64
CA TYR A 981 15.73 -23.70 -3.82
C TYR A 981 15.27 -23.17 -5.20
N HIS A 982 15.88 -22.09 -5.70
CA HIS A 982 15.53 -21.50 -6.99
C HIS A 982 16.32 -22.06 -8.17
N GLU A 983 17.47 -22.68 -7.93
CA GLU A 983 18.34 -23.23 -8.97
C GLU A 983 17.65 -24.42 -9.69
N PRO A 984 17.34 -24.32 -11.00
CA PRO A 984 16.58 -25.37 -11.70
C PRO A 984 17.23 -26.75 -11.66
N SER A 985 18.56 -26.82 -11.61
CA SER A 985 19.33 -28.07 -11.53
C SER A 985 19.22 -28.75 -10.16
N LYS A 986 18.86 -28.02 -9.10
CA LYS A 986 18.81 -28.51 -7.72
C LYS A 986 17.40 -28.63 -7.21
N ARG A 987 16.66 -27.50 -7.11
CA ARG A 987 15.34 -27.41 -6.49
C ARG A 987 15.30 -28.09 -5.11
N SER A 988 16.32 -27.84 -4.30
CA SER A 988 16.46 -28.44 -2.97
C SER A 988 15.59 -27.75 -1.93
N ILE A 989 15.34 -28.44 -0.82
CA ILE A 989 14.58 -27.91 0.33
C ILE A 989 15.44 -28.16 1.55
N GLY A 990 16.47 -27.33 1.71
CA GLY A 990 17.47 -27.54 2.75
C GLY A 990 16.98 -27.09 4.10
N ASN A 991 17.01 -27.99 5.09
CA ASN A 991 16.85 -27.63 6.49
C ASN A 991 18.00 -28.21 7.31
N ALA A 992 18.46 -27.46 8.30
CA ALA A 992 19.44 -27.92 9.28
C ALA A 992 18.97 -27.62 10.70
N LEU A 993 18.94 -28.63 11.55
CA LEU A 993 18.50 -28.51 12.94
C LEU A 993 19.70 -28.64 13.88
N LEU A 994 19.91 -27.62 14.70
CA LEU A 994 20.83 -27.65 15.83
C LEU A 994 20.03 -27.66 17.14
N VAL A 995 20.31 -28.63 18.02
CA VAL A 995 19.64 -28.77 19.32
C VAL A 995 20.64 -28.60 20.46
N GLU A 996 20.32 -27.69 21.37
CA GLU A 996 21.02 -27.47 22.63
C GLU A 996 20.15 -28.01 23.78
N LEU A 997 20.75 -28.77 24.69
CA LEU A 997 20.10 -29.35 25.88
C LEU A 997 20.30 -28.45 27.12
N ASP A 998 19.46 -28.65 28.14
CA ASP A 998 19.51 -27.87 29.39
C ASP A 998 20.81 -28.07 30.19
N ASP A 999 21.51 -29.20 30.01
CA ASP A 999 22.81 -29.46 30.62
C ASP A 999 24.00 -28.83 29.87
N GLY A 1000 23.72 -28.07 28.80
CA GLY A 1000 24.72 -27.40 27.97
C GLY A 1000 25.28 -28.27 26.84
N THR A 1001 24.85 -29.53 26.72
CA THR A 1001 25.21 -30.39 25.58
C THR A 1001 24.61 -29.85 24.29
N VAL A 1002 25.41 -29.78 23.22
CA VAL A 1002 24.95 -29.43 21.88
C VAL A 1002 25.07 -30.68 21.00
N LEU A 1003 23.97 -31.12 20.41
CA LEU A 1003 23.96 -32.25 19.48
C LEU A 1003 24.54 -31.83 18.12
N ASP A 1004 25.11 -32.79 17.39
CA ASP A 1004 25.57 -32.56 16.01
C ASP A 1004 24.44 -32.03 15.13
N GLU A 1005 24.71 -31.00 14.33
CA GLU A 1005 23.71 -30.38 13.46
C GLU A 1005 23.27 -31.38 12.38
N VAL A 1006 21.98 -31.70 12.33
CA VAL A 1006 21.42 -32.62 11.33
C VAL A 1006 20.98 -31.81 10.12
N VAL A 1007 21.66 -32.01 8.98
CA VAL A 1007 21.39 -31.32 7.71
C VAL A 1007 20.74 -32.28 6.72
N VAL A 1008 19.56 -31.91 6.20
CA VAL A 1008 18.87 -32.65 5.15
C VAL A 1008 18.57 -31.70 3.98
N GLU A 1009 19.23 -31.92 2.84
CA GLU A 1009 19.13 -31.03 1.66
C GLU A 1009 17.99 -31.42 0.71
N TYR A 1010 17.78 -32.71 0.48
CA TYR A 1010 16.76 -33.23 -0.44
C TYR A 1010 15.79 -34.14 0.32
N PRO A 1011 14.48 -33.84 0.33
CA PRO A 1011 13.50 -34.73 0.95
C PRO A 1011 13.42 -36.06 0.20
N VAL A 1012 12.96 -37.11 0.87
CA VAL A 1012 12.87 -38.46 0.27
C VAL A 1012 12.06 -38.51 -1.03
N GLY A 1013 11.04 -37.66 -1.18
CA GLY A 1013 10.24 -37.58 -2.40
C GLY A 1013 10.82 -36.70 -3.51
N HIS A 1014 12.03 -36.18 -3.34
CA HIS A 1014 12.75 -35.45 -4.38
C HIS A 1014 13.20 -36.37 -5.51
N LYS A 1015 13.29 -35.87 -6.76
CA LYS A 1015 13.77 -36.63 -7.93
C LYS A 1015 15.09 -37.37 -7.68
N ARG A 1016 16.03 -36.73 -6.98
CA ARG A 1016 17.35 -37.29 -6.65
C ARG A 1016 17.30 -38.51 -5.72
N ARG A 1017 16.23 -38.64 -4.92
CA ARG A 1017 15.98 -39.76 -4.00
C ARG A 1017 14.84 -40.65 -4.46
N ARG A 1018 14.44 -40.59 -5.75
CA ARG A 1018 13.27 -41.32 -6.26
C ARG A 1018 13.34 -42.83 -6.02
N ALA A 1019 14.51 -43.44 -6.12
CA ALA A 1019 14.68 -44.88 -5.85
C ALA A 1019 14.37 -45.27 -4.39
N GLU A 1020 14.65 -44.37 -3.44
CA GLU A 1020 14.31 -44.52 -2.02
C GLU A 1020 12.83 -44.21 -1.76
N GLY A 1021 12.30 -43.17 -2.40
CA GLY A 1021 10.92 -42.71 -2.21
C GLY A 1021 9.86 -43.61 -2.85
N THR A 1022 10.10 -44.22 -4.01
CA THR A 1022 9.07 -44.97 -4.74
C THR A 1022 8.47 -46.13 -3.92
N PRO A 1023 9.25 -46.99 -3.23
CA PRO A 1023 8.67 -48.02 -2.35
C PRO A 1023 7.78 -47.42 -1.25
N LEU A 1024 8.23 -46.36 -0.61
CA LEU A 1024 7.49 -45.67 0.46
C LEU A 1024 6.18 -45.04 -0.04
N LEU A 1025 6.16 -44.55 -1.29
CA LEU A 1025 4.95 -44.03 -1.94
C LEU A 1025 3.94 -45.15 -2.19
N ILE A 1026 4.39 -46.34 -2.61
CA ILE A 1026 3.51 -47.50 -2.78
C ILE A 1026 2.97 -47.97 -1.43
N ASP A 1027 3.80 -48.04 -0.40
CA ASP A 1027 3.36 -48.38 0.96
C ASP A 1027 2.33 -47.38 1.49
N LYS A 1028 2.55 -46.08 1.24
CA LYS A 1028 1.59 -45.02 1.56
C LYS A 1028 0.27 -45.23 0.83
N PHE A 1029 0.30 -45.49 -0.48
CA PHE A 1029 -0.91 -45.76 -1.26
C PHE A 1029 -1.67 -46.98 -0.71
N GLN A 1030 -0.97 -48.08 -0.43
CA GLN A 1030 -1.55 -49.29 0.14
C GLN A 1030 -2.22 -49.01 1.50
N ARG A 1031 -1.58 -48.24 2.38
CA ARG A 1031 -2.18 -47.81 3.65
C ARG A 1031 -3.47 -47.02 3.42
N HIS A 1032 -3.44 -46.03 2.52
CA HIS A 1032 -4.59 -45.16 2.29
C HIS A 1032 -5.80 -45.90 1.71
N ILE A 1033 -5.60 -46.87 0.80
CA ILE A 1033 -6.72 -47.67 0.27
C ILE A 1033 -7.27 -48.67 1.30
N SER A 1034 -6.47 -49.08 2.29
CA SER A 1034 -6.87 -50.12 3.26
C SER A 1034 -8.03 -49.72 4.16
N TYR A 1035 -8.25 -48.42 4.37
CA TYR A 1035 -9.37 -47.90 5.15
C TYR A 1035 -10.71 -47.95 4.40
N HIS A 1036 -10.69 -48.18 3.08
CA HIS A 1036 -11.87 -48.05 2.22
C HIS A 1036 -12.33 -49.35 1.59
N TYR A 1037 -11.44 -50.32 1.42
CA TYR A 1037 -11.72 -51.57 0.71
C TYR A 1037 -11.20 -52.79 1.48
N ASP A 1038 -11.83 -53.95 1.27
CA ASP A 1038 -11.33 -55.21 1.83
C ASP A 1038 -10.03 -55.67 1.15
N ALA A 1039 -9.36 -56.67 1.73
CA ALA A 1039 -8.06 -57.15 1.26
C ALA A 1039 -8.10 -57.70 -0.19
N ALA A 1040 -9.21 -58.30 -0.63
CA ALA A 1040 -9.33 -58.85 -1.97
C ALA A 1040 -9.43 -57.72 -3.01
N HIS A 1041 -10.22 -56.69 -2.71
CA HIS A 1041 -10.38 -55.52 -3.56
C HIS A 1041 -9.12 -54.64 -3.56
N GLN A 1042 -8.45 -54.48 -2.41
CA GLN A 1042 -7.13 -53.84 -2.32
C GLN A 1042 -6.13 -54.53 -3.26
N LYS A 1043 -6.06 -55.86 -3.22
CA LYS A 1043 -5.17 -56.62 -4.11
C LYS A 1043 -5.50 -56.37 -5.59
N LYS A 1044 -6.78 -56.36 -5.96
CA LYS A 1044 -7.22 -56.04 -7.33
C LYS A 1044 -6.75 -54.64 -7.77
N ILE A 1045 -6.87 -53.64 -6.91
CA ILE A 1045 -6.37 -52.28 -7.20
C ILE A 1045 -4.86 -52.32 -7.40
N LEU A 1046 -4.11 -52.92 -6.48
CA LEU A 1046 -2.65 -52.99 -6.51
C LEU A 1046 -2.10 -53.73 -7.73
N ASP A 1047 -2.71 -54.86 -8.09
CA ASP A 1047 -2.34 -55.65 -9.28
C ASP A 1047 -2.51 -54.82 -10.57
N VAL A 1048 -3.57 -54.00 -10.66
CA VAL A 1048 -3.82 -53.11 -11.81
C VAL A 1048 -2.85 -51.93 -11.85
N VAL A 1049 -2.66 -51.22 -10.74
CA VAL A 1049 -1.88 -49.96 -10.75
C VAL A 1049 -0.36 -50.19 -10.79
N SER A 1050 0.10 -51.38 -10.39
CA SER A 1050 1.52 -51.74 -10.38
C SER A 1050 2.06 -52.12 -11.77
N ASP A 1051 1.21 -52.61 -12.68
CA ASP A 1051 1.58 -52.87 -14.07
C ASP A 1051 1.26 -51.68 -14.98
N ALA A 1052 2.29 -50.92 -15.35
CA ALA A 1052 2.17 -49.73 -16.19
C ALA A 1052 1.48 -50.02 -17.55
N SER A 1053 1.72 -51.19 -18.15
CA SER A 1053 1.12 -51.55 -19.45
C SER A 1053 -0.38 -51.82 -19.31
N THR A 1054 -0.78 -52.60 -18.31
CA THR A 1054 -2.20 -52.90 -18.05
C THR A 1054 -2.95 -51.63 -17.64
N LEU A 1055 -2.38 -50.83 -16.73
CA LEU A 1055 -2.98 -49.58 -16.30
C LEU A 1055 -3.22 -48.64 -17.47
N SER A 1056 -2.19 -48.39 -18.29
CA SER A 1056 -2.24 -47.44 -19.40
C SER A 1056 -3.36 -47.73 -20.41
N LYS A 1057 -3.65 -49.01 -20.67
CA LYS A 1057 -4.70 -49.46 -21.63
C LYS A 1057 -6.11 -49.53 -21.04
N LEU A 1058 -6.24 -49.43 -19.71
CA LEU A 1058 -7.53 -49.54 -19.05
C LEU A 1058 -8.43 -48.37 -19.44
N ARG A 1059 -9.71 -48.63 -19.74
CA ARG A 1059 -10.67 -47.57 -19.99
C ARG A 1059 -10.90 -46.73 -18.73
N VAL A 1060 -11.10 -45.43 -18.90
CA VAL A 1060 -11.23 -44.51 -17.75
C VAL A 1060 -12.41 -44.85 -16.84
N ASP A 1061 -13.57 -45.20 -17.40
CA ASP A 1061 -14.75 -45.59 -16.63
C ASP A 1061 -14.49 -46.83 -15.75
N GLN A 1062 -13.78 -47.82 -16.32
CA GLN A 1062 -13.36 -49.02 -15.61
C GLN A 1062 -12.30 -48.71 -14.52
N PHE A 1063 -11.37 -47.80 -14.80
CA PHE A 1063 -10.39 -47.34 -13.82
C PHE A 1063 -11.07 -46.64 -12.64
N THR A 1064 -11.97 -45.70 -12.88
CA THR A 1064 -12.73 -45.01 -11.82
C THR A 1064 -13.53 -46.01 -10.99
N ASP A 1065 -14.17 -46.99 -11.63
CA ASP A 1065 -14.97 -48.03 -10.97
C ASP A 1065 -14.15 -48.94 -10.04
N LEU A 1066 -12.81 -49.00 -10.18
CA LEU A 1066 -11.95 -49.67 -9.19
C LEU A 1066 -12.01 -49.00 -7.81
N PHE A 1067 -12.33 -47.71 -7.75
CA PHE A 1067 -12.30 -46.93 -6.52
C PHE A 1067 -13.69 -46.52 -6.01
N VAL A 1068 -14.78 -46.90 -6.68
CA VAL A 1068 -16.13 -46.53 -6.23
C VAL A 1068 -16.61 -47.49 -5.14
N LYS A 1069 -17.28 -46.99 -4.10
CA LYS A 1069 -17.95 -47.85 -3.11
C LYS A 1069 -19.24 -48.39 -3.73
N GLN A 1070 -19.38 -49.71 -3.75
CA GLN A 1070 -20.59 -50.39 -4.23
C GLN A 1070 -21.77 -50.19 -3.30
#